data_AF-A0A4R9K1F1-F1
#
_entry.id   AF-A0A4R9K1F1-F1
#
_cell.length_a   1.000
_cell.length_b   1.000
_cell.length_c   1.000
_cell.angle_alpha   90.00
_cell.angle_beta   90.00
_cell.angle_gamma   90.00
#
_symmetry.space_group_name_H-M   'P 1'
#
loop_
_entity.id
_entity.type
_entity.pdbx_description
1 polymer ?
#
loop_
_entity_poly.entity_id
_entity_poly.type
_entity_poly.pdbx_seq_one_letter_code
_entity_poly.pdbx_strand_id
1 'polypeptide(L)'
;MIKLLTICISVSIGFALEALPIDLTKNWQVTPRWTESKETPNTPDWIALESLPVADAVAKLDFDPSKVRRITAYKTFLISSSDFDEVKKDAFSLHLPYISNVYKIYLNDVEIGSGGKLDENQIVKSGYRRHIIIPLDRTIIRLGQNSIRVLIAADHGEELTIYKLMNDIPASIDRALVNQSINEEYLTYMLLFLYFFVGVYHGLFYLKRRMEAYNLYYAMFAIFLSAYMVFRSQLIYYLGLDPYVQTRMEYFVVFYVPIWLMLFLDNFFHGRLSKLSKVTFSAITFIAVLQMFVSRAISGKILLGWQLSVLVLVFYSIFVISRAVYQKNKDAYRMVIGFLILVVTGIWDVLGATGLVPIQNLNLLRFGFLTFVLGIAVVLANRFLRVHNEVENLNATLELKVEERTNELQNTLTRVQELKVQQDGDYFLTSLLLEPLSAISGRSSSVVLESYTKQKKEFEFKGKKREIGGDIIISEQIVLGGKTFVVFVNGDAMGKSMQGAGGALVLGVVFLSVIKRTQSKEEYRNKSPERWLKDCFLELQSIFESFDGSMLISVVIGLVEEETGLLYYVNAEHPWTVLYRDGVASFIEQELELRKIGTKGMDGEIRVRVFPLEHDDALFVGSDGRDDIVVGQDAKGNRVMNEDENQFLKHVEYAGGMLDKLIERLGTIGELSDDLTILRISWNGNMKHLSKRETLEYAGQIFPNVEYKKYIELGHLEEAFVYIENVMTHAEMDEETKPYFQKEAARIAILTKKYEYAIHTIEEILPYFSTDNELLLQLSYAYRKNKNIHKAIDIAERVRSRDPKHFRNLIHLTECYRNANQLERAKKLLNKAELLEPDHPQVKKIREIFNQLKTGSN
;
A
#
# COMPACT_ATOMS: atom_id res chain seq x y z
N MET A 1 -6.25 -95.93 -35.77
CA MET A 1 -4.94 -96.57 -35.97
C MET A 1 -3.96 -95.32 -36.03
N ILE A 2 -2.65 -95.34 -35.65
CA ILE A 2 -1.49 -94.50 -36.17
C ILE A 2 -1.49 -94.14 -37.71
N LYS A 3 -1.35 -95.02 -38.71
CA LYS A 3 -2.41 -96.01 -38.77
C LYS A 3 -3.82 -95.42 -39.22
N LEU A 4 -3.93 -94.32 -39.96
CA LEU A 4 -5.05 -94.02 -40.89
C LEU A 4 -6.56 -93.88 -40.47
N LEU A 5 -7.22 -93.09 -41.34
CA LEU A 5 -8.64 -93.06 -41.72
C LEU A 5 -9.64 -92.30 -40.82
N THR A 6 -9.92 -91.07 -41.24
CA THR A 6 -11.22 -90.68 -41.82
C THR A 6 -12.23 -91.82 -41.92
N ILE A 7 -13.32 -91.81 -41.15
CA ILE A 7 -14.62 -92.35 -41.61
C ILE A 7 -15.75 -91.49 -41.01
N CYS A 8 -16.34 -90.68 -41.88
CA CYS A 8 -17.71 -90.20 -41.75
C CYS A 8 -18.66 -91.39 -41.56
N ILE A 9 -19.58 -91.32 -40.60
CA ILE A 9 -20.86 -92.04 -40.71
C ILE A 9 -21.98 -91.02 -40.57
N SER A 10 -22.67 -90.89 -41.70
CA SER A 10 -23.87 -90.12 -41.97
C SER A 10 -25.14 -90.85 -41.53
N VAL A 11 -26.23 -90.08 -41.42
CA VAL A 11 -27.66 -90.43 -41.65
C VAL A 11 -28.58 -90.55 -40.41
N SER A 12 -29.35 -89.46 -40.21
CA SER A 12 -30.83 -89.33 -40.13
C SER A 12 -31.67 -90.22 -39.19
N ILE A 13 -32.61 -89.62 -38.43
CA ILE A 13 -34.09 -89.87 -38.46
C ILE A 13 -34.85 -89.04 -37.38
N GLY A 14 -35.87 -88.29 -37.83
CA GLY A 14 -37.23 -88.19 -37.22
C GLY A 14 -37.50 -87.26 -36.02
N PHE A 15 -37.95 -86.03 -36.25
CA PHE A 15 -38.56 -85.17 -35.22
C PHE A 15 -40.07 -85.45 -35.03
N ALA A 16 -40.46 -85.81 -33.80
CA ALA A 16 -41.81 -85.66 -33.26
C ALA A 16 -41.97 -84.22 -32.70
N LEU A 17 -43.13 -83.57 -32.92
CA LEU A 17 -43.41 -82.19 -32.50
C LEU A 17 -43.86 -82.12 -31.02
N GLU A 18 -43.21 -81.27 -30.21
CA GLU A 18 -43.43 -81.02 -28.76
C GLU A 18 -44.63 -80.10 -28.42
N ALA A 19 -45.12 -80.15 -27.16
CA ALA A 19 -46.16 -79.31 -26.52
C ALA A 19 -45.61 -78.02 -25.85
N LEU A 20 -46.45 -77.13 -25.29
CA LEU A 20 -46.07 -75.80 -24.72
C LEU A 20 -44.83 -75.81 -23.78
N PRO A 21 -43.94 -74.80 -23.83
CA PRO A 21 -44.03 -73.58 -24.62
C PRO A 21 -43.75 -73.85 -26.10
N ILE A 22 -44.56 -73.24 -26.96
CA ILE A 22 -44.28 -73.28 -28.39
C ILE A 22 -43.06 -72.39 -28.62
N ASP A 23 -41.93 -73.03 -28.94
CA ASP A 23 -40.67 -72.35 -29.19
C ASP A 23 -40.79 -71.47 -30.44
N LEU A 24 -40.72 -70.17 -30.22
CA LEU A 24 -40.69 -69.18 -31.28
C LEU A 24 -39.27 -68.72 -31.61
N THR A 25 -38.23 -69.35 -31.07
CA THR A 25 -36.84 -68.94 -31.33
C THR A 25 -36.26 -69.49 -32.63
N LYS A 26 -36.84 -70.53 -33.23
CA LYS A 26 -36.25 -71.23 -34.40
C LYS A 26 -37.16 -71.30 -35.63
N ASN A 27 -36.60 -71.61 -36.80
CA ASN A 27 -37.32 -71.96 -38.03
C ASN A 27 -38.32 -70.90 -38.52
N TRP A 28 -37.82 -69.68 -38.74
CA TRP A 28 -38.59 -68.59 -39.34
C TRP A 28 -38.31 -68.48 -40.83
N GLN A 29 -39.25 -67.91 -41.57
CA GLN A 29 -39.02 -67.45 -42.93
C GLN A 29 -39.17 -65.94 -42.97
N VAL A 30 -38.30 -65.27 -43.70
CA VAL A 30 -38.17 -63.81 -43.65
C VAL A 30 -38.16 -63.25 -45.07
N THR A 31 -38.90 -62.18 -45.30
CA THR A 31 -38.91 -61.43 -46.56
C THR A 31 -38.79 -59.92 -46.29
N PRO A 32 -38.10 -59.16 -47.16
CA PRO A 32 -37.98 -57.69 -47.04
C PRO A 32 -39.25 -56.92 -47.44
N ARG A 33 -40.35 -57.62 -47.77
CA ARG A 33 -41.63 -56.99 -48.12
C ARG A 33 -42.51 -56.79 -46.88
N TRP A 34 -43.27 -55.70 -46.87
CA TRP A 34 -44.32 -55.45 -45.88
C TRP A 34 -45.63 -56.07 -46.37
N THR A 35 -45.92 -57.32 -45.96
CA THR A 35 -47.06 -58.08 -46.49
C THR A 35 -48.18 -58.21 -45.46
N GLU A 36 -49.22 -57.38 -45.62
CA GLU A 36 -50.45 -57.47 -44.80
C GLU A 36 -51.48 -58.42 -45.42
N SER A 37 -51.47 -58.58 -46.76
CA SER A 37 -52.30 -59.55 -47.49
C SER A 37 -51.77 -60.97 -47.38
N LYS A 38 -52.64 -61.95 -47.66
CA LYS A 38 -52.43 -63.37 -47.40
C LYS A 38 -51.58 -64.03 -48.49
N GLU A 39 -50.28 -63.70 -48.47
CA GLU A 39 -49.27 -64.36 -49.31
C GLU A 39 -48.59 -65.48 -48.51
N THR A 40 -48.73 -66.71 -49.01
CA THR A 40 -47.99 -67.87 -48.48
C THR A 40 -46.60 -67.93 -49.09
N PRO A 41 -45.59 -68.40 -48.35
CA PRO A 41 -44.21 -68.47 -48.81
C PRO A 41 -44.01 -69.58 -49.86
N ASN A 42 -44.41 -69.32 -51.10
CA ASN A 42 -44.13 -70.14 -52.30
C ASN A 42 -43.48 -69.31 -53.44
N THR A 43 -43.13 -68.04 -53.19
CA THR A 43 -42.47 -67.14 -54.14
C THR A 43 -40.94 -67.10 -53.94
N PRO A 44 -40.12 -66.75 -54.96
CA PRO A 44 -38.64 -66.80 -54.88
C PRO A 44 -37.98 -65.84 -53.86
N ASP A 45 -38.78 -65.04 -53.13
CA ASP A 45 -38.33 -63.90 -52.34
C ASP A 45 -38.32 -64.16 -50.80
N TRP A 46 -38.44 -65.42 -50.37
CA TRP A 46 -38.45 -65.81 -48.95
C TRP A 46 -37.15 -66.52 -48.53
N ILE A 47 -36.53 -66.04 -47.45
CA ILE A 47 -35.27 -66.57 -46.90
C ILE A 47 -35.56 -67.36 -45.61
N ALA A 48 -35.05 -68.59 -45.52
CA ALA A 48 -35.13 -69.39 -44.29
C ALA A 48 -34.13 -68.92 -43.23
N LEU A 49 -34.60 -68.81 -42.00
CA LEU A 49 -33.84 -68.43 -40.81
C LEU A 49 -33.90 -69.56 -39.77
N GLU A 50 -32.74 -70.12 -39.42
CA GLU A 50 -32.61 -71.23 -38.47
C GLU A 50 -32.99 -70.83 -37.05
N SER A 51 -32.57 -69.63 -36.59
CA SER A 51 -32.91 -69.11 -35.26
C SER A 51 -32.91 -67.58 -35.20
N LEU A 52 -33.70 -67.02 -34.28
CA LEU A 52 -33.67 -65.60 -33.89
C LEU A 52 -32.33 -65.28 -33.20
N PRO A 53 -31.75 -64.07 -33.35
CA PRO A 53 -32.40 -62.84 -33.80
C PRO A 53 -32.58 -62.71 -35.32
N VAL A 54 -33.65 -62.03 -35.77
CA VAL A 54 -33.86 -61.76 -37.21
C VAL A 54 -32.74 -60.89 -37.79
N ALA A 55 -32.07 -60.07 -36.96
CA ALA A 55 -30.92 -59.23 -37.33
C ALA A 55 -29.87 -59.94 -38.20
N ASP A 56 -29.60 -61.21 -37.92
CA ASP A 56 -28.56 -61.97 -38.62
C ASP A 56 -28.98 -62.30 -40.06
N ALA A 57 -30.28 -62.51 -40.30
CA ALA A 57 -30.84 -62.62 -41.66
C ALA A 57 -31.00 -61.25 -42.33
N VAL A 58 -31.32 -60.20 -41.57
CA VAL A 58 -31.38 -58.81 -42.07
C VAL A 58 -30.04 -58.38 -42.66
N ALA A 59 -28.92 -58.79 -42.06
CA ALA A 59 -27.58 -58.45 -42.55
C ALA A 59 -27.29 -58.94 -43.98
N LYS A 60 -28.08 -59.90 -44.50
CA LYS A 60 -27.97 -60.42 -45.86
C LYS A 60 -28.94 -59.77 -46.85
N LEU A 61 -29.86 -58.94 -46.37
CA LEU A 61 -30.87 -58.27 -47.18
C LEU A 61 -30.39 -56.85 -47.52
N ASP A 62 -30.53 -56.48 -48.80
CA ASP A 62 -30.20 -55.14 -49.27
C ASP A 62 -31.40 -54.20 -49.03
N PHE A 63 -31.16 -53.09 -48.34
CA PHE A 63 -32.19 -52.12 -48.01
C PHE A 63 -31.82 -50.75 -48.55
N ASP A 64 -32.80 -50.10 -49.17
CA ASP A 64 -32.67 -48.72 -49.62
C ASP A 64 -32.36 -47.79 -48.42
N PRO A 65 -31.22 -47.08 -48.44
CA PRO A 65 -30.80 -46.18 -47.37
C PRO A 65 -31.80 -45.06 -47.04
N SER A 66 -32.66 -44.70 -47.99
CA SER A 66 -33.64 -43.61 -47.85
C SER A 66 -34.98 -44.06 -47.27
N LYS A 67 -35.17 -45.37 -47.04
CA LYS A 67 -36.46 -45.94 -46.63
C LYS A 67 -36.39 -46.66 -45.30
N VAL A 68 -37.54 -46.67 -44.63
CA VAL A 68 -37.72 -47.47 -43.42
C VAL A 68 -37.53 -48.92 -43.80
N ARG A 69 -36.64 -49.61 -43.08
CA ARG A 69 -36.39 -51.02 -43.34
C ARG A 69 -37.54 -51.82 -42.80
N ARG A 70 -38.14 -52.63 -43.66
CA ARG A 70 -39.35 -53.40 -43.38
C ARG A 70 -39.07 -54.86 -43.61
N ILE A 71 -39.53 -55.68 -42.67
CA ILE A 71 -39.39 -57.12 -42.77
C ILE A 71 -40.69 -57.77 -42.31
N THR A 72 -41.10 -58.80 -43.05
CA THR A 72 -42.11 -59.74 -42.60
C THR A 72 -41.44 -61.07 -42.28
N ALA A 73 -41.56 -61.49 -41.03
CA ALA A 73 -41.17 -62.80 -40.56
C ALA A 73 -42.42 -63.68 -40.44
N TYR A 74 -42.38 -64.89 -41.00
CA TYR A 74 -43.47 -65.85 -41.02
C TYR A 74 -43.00 -67.19 -40.49
N LYS A 75 -43.81 -67.81 -39.63
CA LYS A 75 -43.55 -69.16 -39.12
C LYS A 75 -44.87 -69.91 -38.99
N THR A 76 -44.90 -71.16 -39.44
CA THR A 76 -45.98 -72.09 -39.10
C THR A 76 -45.61 -72.90 -37.87
N PHE A 77 -46.59 -73.15 -37.03
CA PHE A 77 -46.45 -73.99 -35.85
C PHE A 77 -47.72 -74.81 -35.66
N LEU A 78 -47.57 -75.99 -35.06
CA LEU A 78 -48.69 -76.90 -34.83
C LEU A 78 -49.18 -76.73 -33.40
N ILE A 79 -50.49 -76.72 -33.23
CA ILE A 79 -51.14 -76.75 -31.92
C ILE A 79 -51.92 -78.04 -31.81
N SER A 80 -51.57 -78.83 -30.80
CA SER A 80 -52.18 -80.11 -30.46
C SER A 80 -53.43 -79.91 -29.59
N SER A 81 -54.26 -80.96 -29.45
CA SER A 81 -55.39 -80.92 -28.51
C SER A 81 -54.94 -80.82 -27.05
N SER A 82 -53.76 -81.37 -26.71
CA SER A 82 -53.15 -81.23 -25.39
C SER A 82 -52.79 -79.78 -25.07
N ASP A 83 -52.26 -79.02 -26.03
CA ASP A 83 -51.95 -77.60 -25.82
C ASP A 83 -53.24 -76.80 -25.50
N PHE A 84 -54.35 -77.12 -26.18
CA PHE A 84 -55.65 -76.52 -25.91
C PHE A 84 -56.25 -76.90 -24.54
N ASP A 85 -55.91 -78.08 -24.02
CA ASP A 85 -56.32 -78.51 -22.68
C ASP A 85 -55.42 -77.90 -21.58
N GLU A 86 -54.12 -77.72 -21.83
CA GLU A 86 -53.20 -77.06 -20.89
C GLU A 86 -53.59 -75.63 -20.58
N VAL A 87 -54.01 -74.86 -21.60
CA VAL A 87 -54.51 -73.49 -21.41
C VAL A 87 -56.01 -73.42 -21.07
N LYS A 88 -56.67 -74.52 -20.69
CA LYS A 88 -58.14 -74.52 -20.47
C LYS A 88 -58.59 -73.71 -19.24
N LYS A 89 -57.69 -73.50 -18.28
CA LYS A 89 -57.88 -72.64 -17.09
C LYS A 89 -57.05 -71.35 -17.14
N ASP A 90 -56.32 -71.13 -18.23
CA ASP A 90 -55.50 -69.93 -18.45
C ASP A 90 -55.81 -69.38 -19.86
N ALA A 91 -54.95 -68.55 -20.43
CA ALA A 91 -54.93 -68.19 -21.82
C ALA A 91 -53.55 -68.49 -22.41
N PHE A 92 -53.50 -68.78 -23.72
CA PHE A 92 -52.24 -68.69 -24.45
C PHE A 92 -51.74 -67.24 -24.36
N SER A 93 -50.44 -67.04 -24.18
CA SER A 93 -49.79 -65.74 -24.17
C SER A 93 -48.50 -65.81 -24.96
N LEU A 94 -48.35 -64.87 -25.88
CA LEU A 94 -47.13 -64.61 -26.60
C LEU A 94 -46.20 -63.72 -25.77
N HIS A 95 -44.98 -64.19 -25.53
CA HIS A 95 -43.89 -63.39 -25.00
C HIS A 95 -42.83 -63.12 -26.07
N LEU A 96 -42.48 -61.84 -26.20
CA LEU A 96 -41.40 -61.35 -27.04
C LEU A 96 -40.51 -60.43 -26.18
N PRO A 97 -39.28 -60.82 -25.82
CA PRO A 97 -38.43 -59.99 -24.94
C PRO A 97 -38.02 -58.66 -25.56
N TYR A 98 -37.85 -58.70 -26.88
CA TYR A 98 -37.36 -57.56 -27.63
C TYR A 98 -37.92 -57.61 -29.04
N ILE A 99 -38.56 -56.52 -29.44
CA ILE A 99 -39.00 -56.29 -30.81
C ILE A 99 -38.61 -54.87 -31.22
N SER A 100 -38.48 -54.68 -32.53
CA SER A 100 -38.11 -53.42 -33.17
C SER A 100 -39.13 -52.30 -32.97
N ASN A 101 -38.73 -51.12 -33.42
CA ASN A 101 -39.40 -49.84 -33.19
C ASN A 101 -40.89 -49.82 -33.58
N VAL A 102 -41.25 -50.30 -34.77
CA VAL A 102 -42.65 -50.50 -35.17
C VAL A 102 -42.89 -51.98 -35.44
N TYR A 103 -44.00 -52.52 -34.93
CA TYR A 103 -44.35 -53.91 -35.16
C TYR A 103 -45.86 -54.13 -35.29
N LYS A 104 -46.23 -55.13 -36.09
CA LYS A 104 -47.57 -55.73 -36.12
C LYS A 104 -47.44 -57.25 -36.10
N ILE A 105 -48.30 -57.91 -35.35
CA ILE A 105 -48.28 -59.36 -35.15
C ILE A 105 -49.64 -59.91 -35.56
N TYR A 106 -49.62 -60.88 -36.47
CA TYR A 106 -50.79 -61.59 -36.97
C TYR A 106 -50.69 -63.06 -36.61
N LEU A 107 -51.82 -63.63 -36.18
CA LEU A 107 -51.99 -65.04 -35.89
C LEU A 107 -53.16 -65.57 -36.73
N ASN A 108 -52.88 -66.53 -37.61
CA ASN A 108 -53.85 -67.03 -38.61
C ASN A 108 -54.55 -65.90 -39.39
N ASP A 109 -53.76 -64.90 -39.76
CA ASP A 109 -54.16 -63.66 -40.44
C ASP A 109 -55.02 -62.68 -39.63
N VAL A 110 -55.23 -62.91 -38.33
CA VAL A 110 -55.87 -61.95 -37.42
C VAL A 110 -54.82 -61.17 -36.65
N GLU A 111 -54.91 -59.84 -36.61
CA GLU A 111 -53.98 -58.99 -35.85
C GLU A 111 -54.17 -59.22 -34.33
N ILE A 112 -53.11 -59.63 -33.63
CA ILE A 112 -53.12 -59.91 -32.18
C ILE A 112 -52.35 -58.87 -31.36
N GLY A 113 -51.55 -58.04 -32.00
CA GLY A 113 -50.87 -56.95 -31.32
C GLY A 113 -50.04 -56.09 -32.25
N SER A 114 -49.99 -54.79 -31.95
CA SER A 114 -49.18 -53.83 -32.68
C SER A 114 -48.58 -52.80 -31.74
N GLY A 115 -47.45 -52.23 -32.15
CA GLY A 115 -46.73 -51.21 -31.41
C GLY A 115 -46.04 -50.24 -32.35
N GLY A 116 -46.09 -48.96 -31.99
CA GLY A 116 -45.59 -47.87 -32.83
C GLY A 116 -46.54 -47.53 -33.98
N LYS A 117 -46.21 -46.48 -34.73
CA LYS A 117 -46.99 -46.03 -35.88
C LYS A 117 -46.05 -45.64 -37.02
N LEU A 118 -46.33 -46.21 -38.18
CA LEU A 118 -45.68 -45.90 -39.45
C LEU A 118 -46.64 -45.05 -40.29
N ASP A 119 -46.20 -43.87 -40.71
CA ASP A 119 -46.92 -43.02 -41.66
C ASP A 119 -46.11 -42.93 -42.94
N GLU A 120 -46.67 -43.44 -44.04
CA GLU A 120 -46.01 -43.67 -45.32
C GLU A 120 -44.64 -44.35 -45.20
N ASN A 121 -43.58 -43.55 -45.03
CA ASN A 121 -42.18 -43.98 -44.93
C ASN A 121 -41.44 -43.29 -43.78
N GLN A 122 -42.15 -42.85 -42.75
CA GLN A 122 -41.58 -42.27 -41.54
C GLN A 122 -42.22 -42.89 -40.29
N ILE A 123 -41.38 -43.26 -39.33
CA ILE A 123 -41.85 -43.72 -38.02
C ILE A 123 -42.25 -42.48 -37.21
N VAL A 124 -43.55 -42.32 -36.96
CA VAL A 124 -44.10 -41.16 -36.23
C VAL A 124 -44.31 -41.43 -34.75
N LYS A 125 -44.35 -42.70 -34.34
CA LYS A 125 -44.45 -43.08 -32.93
C LYS A 125 -43.68 -44.37 -32.67
N SER A 126 -42.84 -44.37 -31.64
CA SER A 126 -42.07 -45.55 -31.25
C SER A 126 -42.93 -46.53 -30.45
N GLY A 127 -42.88 -47.80 -30.82
CA GLY A 127 -43.49 -48.93 -30.11
C GLY A 127 -42.52 -49.71 -29.23
N TYR A 128 -41.30 -49.20 -29.04
CA TYR A 128 -40.25 -49.91 -28.35
C TYR A 128 -40.63 -50.25 -26.90
N ARG A 129 -40.55 -51.52 -26.53
CA ARG A 129 -40.75 -51.98 -25.15
C ARG A 129 -39.92 -53.25 -24.90
N ARG A 130 -39.33 -53.34 -23.70
CA ARG A 130 -38.69 -54.57 -23.20
C ARG A 130 -39.77 -55.48 -22.60
N HIS A 131 -39.70 -56.78 -22.89
CA HIS A 131 -40.66 -57.80 -22.43
C HIS A 131 -42.12 -57.50 -22.82
N ILE A 132 -42.44 -57.70 -24.10
CA ILE A 132 -43.82 -57.62 -24.59
C ILE A 132 -44.52 -58.94 -24.30
N ILE A 133 -45.69 -58.83 -23.67
CA ILE A 133 -46.53 -59.95 -23.25
C ILE A 133 -47.93 -59.69 -23.80
N ILE A 134 -48.41 -60.56 -24.69
CA ILE A 134 -49.71 -60.42 -25.37
C ILE A 134 -50.56 -61.66 -25.07
N PRO A 135 -51.73 -61.54 -24.42
CA PRO A 135 -52.67 -62.65 -24.30
C PRO A 135 -53.34 -62.94 -25.65
N LEU A 136 -53.49 -64.22 -26.00
CA LEU A 136 -54.03 -64.69 -27.28
C LEU A 136 -55.46 -65.23 -27.11
N ASP A 137 -56.37 -64.78 -27.97
CA ASP A 137 -57.76 -65.26 -28.00
C ASP A 137 -57.82 -66.72 -28.50
N ARG A 138 -58.59 -67.57 -27.80
CA ARG A 138 -58.71 -68.99 -28.13
C ARG A 138 -59.48 -69.24 -29.44
N THR A 139 -60.32 -68.30 -29.88
CA THR A 139 -61.17 -68.45 -31.09
C THR A 139 -60.41 -68.33 -32.41
N ILE A 140 -59.30 -67.58 -32.42
CA ILE A 140 -58.46 -67.37 -33.62
C ILE A 140 -57.45 -68.49 -33.84
N ILE A 141 -57.20 -69.30 -32.80
CA ILE A 141 -56.27 -70.42 -32.83
C ILE A 141 -57.00 -71.66 -33.37
N ARG A 142 -56.38 -72.35 -34.33
CA ARG A 142 -56.93 -73.56 -34.96
C ARG A 142 -56.26 -74.79 -34.37
N LEU A 143 -57.01 -75.89 -34.25
CA LEU A 143 -56.42 -77.19 -33.95
C LEU A 143 -55.63 -77.69 -35.18
N GLY A 144 -54.41 -78.16 -34.98
CA GLY A 144 -53.47 -78.49 -36.05
C GLY A 144 -52.63 -77.29 -36.47
N GLN A 145 -52.56 -77.01 -37.77
CA GLN A 145 -51.60 -76.04 -38.31
C GLN A 145 -52.05 -74.59 -38.13
N ASN A 146 -51.18 -73.79 -37.50
CA ASN A 146 -51.31 -72.36 -37.29
C ASN A 146 -50.13 -71.62 -37.93
N SER A 147 -50.28 -70.30 -38.05
CA SER A 147 -49.24 -69.42 -38.58
C SER A 147 -49.14 -68.14 -37.77
N ILE A 148 -47.92 -67.74 -37.44
CA ILE A 148 -47.61 -66.42 -36.87
C ILE A 148 -46.81 -65.64 -37.90
N ARG A 149 -47.23 -64.40 -38.09
CA ARG A 149 -46.58 -63.45 -38.98
C ARG A 149 -46.29 -62.17 -38.21
N VAL A 150 -45.02 -61.80 -38.15
CA VAL A 150 -44.56 -60.61 -37.46
C VAL A 150 -43.96 -59.66 -38.48
N LEU A 151 -44.56 -58.47 -38.58
CA LEU A 151 -44.08 -57.39 -39.42
C LEU A 151 -43.32 -56.44 -38.50
N ILE A 152 -42.06 -56.13 -38.84
CA ILE A 152 -41.24 -55.16 -38.12
C ILE A 152 -40.68 -54.10 -39.04
N ALA A 153 -40.60 -52.89 -38.50
CA ALA A 153 -40.02 -51.75 -39.18
C ALA A 153 -39.14 -50.93 -38.23
N ALA A 154 -38.01 -50.47 -38.74
CA ALA A 154 -37.05 -49.64 -38.01
C ALA A 154 -36.32 -48.68 -38.96
N ASP A 155 -35.92 -47.54 -38.42
CA ASP A 155 -35.17 -46.54 -39.18
C ASP A 155 -33.74 -47.02 -39.48
N HIS A 156 -33.13 -46.41 -40.49
CA HIS A 156 -31.75 -46.69 -40.85
C HIS A 156 -30.79 -46.34 -39.69
N GLY A 157 -29.98 -47.32 -39.28
CA GLY A 157 -29.08 -47.20 -38.12
C GLY A 157 -29.70 -47.58 -36.78
N GLU A 158 -31.01 -47.85 -36.72
CA GLU A 158 -31.64 -48.52 -35.58
C GLU A 158 -31.51 -50.05 -35.72
N GLU A 159 -31.76 -50.78 -34.64
CA GLU A 159 -31.75 -52.24 -34.70
C GLU A 159 -33.07 -52.75 -35.31
N LEU A 160 -32.98 -53.50 -36.42
CA LEU A 160 -34.12 -54.15 -37.05
C LEU A 160 -34.07 -55.64 -36.74
N THR A 161 -34.68 -56.02 -35.62
CA THR A 161 -34.68 -57.39 -35.14
C THR A 161 -35.93 -57.78 -34.36
N ILE A 162 -36.20 -59.07 -34.38
CA ILE A 162 -37.08 -59.76 -33.42
C ILE A 162 -36.13 -60.63 -32.61
N TYR A 163 -36.03 -60.36 -31.31
CA TYR A 163 -34.96 -60.87 -30.42
C TYR A 163 -33.59 -60.26 -30.82
N LYS A 164 -32.58 -59.97 -30.01
CA LYS A 164 -32.21 -60.35 -28.65
C LYS A 164 -31.80 -59.05 -27.91
N LEU A 165 -32.28 -58.86 -26.68
CA LEU A 165 -31.61 -57.96 -25.74
C LEU A 165 -31.70 -58.52 -24.30
N MET A 166 -30.68 -58.15 -23.52
CA MET A 166 -30.46 -58.28 -22.08
C MET A 166 -31.56 -58.99 -21.29
N ASN A 167 -31.16 -60.15 -20.75
CA ASN A 167 -31.89 -61.09 -19.89
C ASN A 167 -32.35 -62.33 -20.68
N ASP A 168 -31.86 -63.49 -20.28
CA ASP A 168 -31.97 -64.79 -20.96
C ASP A 168 -33.40 -65.39 -21.01
N ILE A 169 -34.46 -64.57 -21.09
CA ILE A 169 -35.86 -65.03 -21.16
C ILE A 169 -36.27 -65.20 -22.64
N PRO A 170 -36.57 -66.40 -23.16
CA PRO A 170 -36.82 -66.66 -24.59
C PRO A 170 -38.18 -66.19 -25.12
N ALA A 171 -38.26 -66.08 -26.46
CA ALA A 171 -39.51 -65.80 -27.17
C ALA A 171 -40.33 -67.09 -27.30
N SER A 172 -41.56 -67.07 -26.80
CA SER A 172 -42.41 -68.26 -26.70
C SER A 172 -43.89 -67.92 -26.70
N ILE A 173 -44.72 -68.90 -27.05
CA ILE A 173 -46.13 -68.91 -26.65
C ILE A 173 -46.26 -69.88 -25.47
N ASP A 174 -46.71 -69.38 -24.32
CA ASP A 174 -46.86 -70.11 -23.05
C ASP A 174 -48.08 -69.57 -22.28
N ARG A 175 -48.27 -69.98 -21.04
CA ARG A 175 -49.26 -69.52 -20.06
C ARG A 175 -49.09 -68.04 -19.70
N ALA A 176 -50.20 -67.31 -19.56
CA ALA A 176 -50.18 -65.87 -19.30
C ALA A 176 -49.54 -65.51 -17.95
N LEU A 177 -49.79 -66.31 -16.90
CA LEU A 177 -49.26 -66.04 -15.55
C LEU A 177 -47.73 -66.10 -15.47
N VAL A 178 -47.11 -67.06 -16.16
CA VAL A 178 -45.65 -67.23 -16.18
C VAL A 178 -45.00 -65.99 -16.80
N ASN A 179 -45.53 -65.55 -17.93
CA ASN A 179 -45.04 -64.35 -18.60
C ASN A 179 -45.22 -63.09 -17.71
N GLN A 180 -46.29 -62.98 -16.92
CA GLN A 180 -46.54 -61.80 -16.09
C GLN A 180 -45.53 -61.59 -14.93
N SER A 181 -44.95 -62.67 -14.38
CA SER A 181 -44.01 -62.59 -13.25
C SER A 181 -42.71 -61.82 -13.55
N ILE A 182 -42.40 -61.63 -14.83
CA ILE A 182 -41.25 -60.85 -15.32
C ILE A 182 -41.31 -59.37 -14.88
N ASN A 183 -42.48 -58.88 -14.46
CA ASN A 183 -42.69 -57.48 -14.09
C ASN A 183 -42.47 -57.13 -12.59
N GLU A 184 -42.11 -58.08 -11.72
CA GLU A 184 -42.05 -57.87 -10.26
C GLU A 184 -40.59 -57.73 -9.71
N GLU A 185 -40.15 -56.52 -9.27
CA GLU A 185 -38.74 -56.20 -8.88
C GLU A 185 -38.51 -55.58 -7.47
N TYR A 186 -39.09 -56.12 -6.39
CA TYR A 186 -39.10 -55.48 -5.05
C TYR A 186 -37.74 -55.10 -4.43
N LEU A 187 -36.73 -55.97 -4.46
CA LEU A 187 -35.41 -55.72 -3.86
C LEU A 187 -34.71 -54.52 -4.50
N THR A 188 -34.88 -54.35 -5.82
CA THR A 188 -34.35 -53.20 -6.55
C THR A 188 -34.90 -51.93 -5.93
N TYR A 189 -36.22 -51.82 -5.77
CA TYR A 189 -36.89 -50.61 -5.29
C TYR A 189 -36.46 -50.18 -3.88
N MET A 190 -36.24 -51.13 -2.97
CA MET A 190 -35.74 -50.81 -1.62
C MET A 190 -34.36 -50.15 -1.65
N LEU A 191 -33.45 -50.65 -2.48
CA LEU A 191 -32.12 -50.07 -2.64
C LEU A 191 -32.19 -48.68 -3.27
N LEU A 192 -33.09 -48.46 -4.24
CA LEU A 192 -33.26 -47.15 -4.87
C LEU A 192 -33.68 -46.07 -3.87
N PHE A 193 -34.62 -46.41 -2.99
CA PHE A 193 -35.07 -45.51 -1.94
C PHE A 193 -33.93 -45.13 -0.99
N LEU A 194 -33.15 -46.11 -0.53
CA LEU A 194 -31.99 -45.87 0.32
C LEU A 194 -30.99 -44.91 -0.33
N TYR A 195 -30.69 -45.12 -1.61
CA TYR A 195 -29.73 -44.31 -2.36
C TYR A 195 -30.21 -42.88 -2.58
N PHE A 196 -31.49 -42.72 -2.89
CA PHE A 196 -32.10 -41.40 -2.97
C PHE A 196 -32.03 -40.67 -1.63
N PHE A 197 -32.37 -41.35 -0.54
CA PHE A 197 -32.35 -40.76 0.81
C PHE A 197 -30.94 -40.33 1.23
N VAL A 198 -29.92 -41.16 0.99
CA VAL A 198 -28.51 -40.82 1.23
C VAL A 198 -28.11 -39.58 0.42
N GLY A 199 -28.56 -39.48 -0.83
CA GLY A 199 -28.33 -38.29 -1.64
C GLY A 199 -28.93 -37.02 -1.03
N VAL A 200 -30.20 -37.06 -0.62
CA VAL A 200 -30.87 -35.92 0.02
C VAL A 200 -30.17 -35.52 1.32
N TYR A 201 -29.77 -36.48 2.15
CA TYR A 201 -29.06 -36.24 3.40
C TYR A 201 -27.78 -35.42 3.18
N HIS A 202 -26.93 -35.82 2.24
CA HIS A 202 -25.71 -35.06 1.92
C HIS A 202 -26.00 -33.71 1.27
N GLY A 203 -27.09 -33.57 0.52
CA GLY A 203 -27.56 -32.28 0.01
C GLY A 203 -27.85 -31.28 1.14
N LEU A 204 -28.53 -31.73 2.21
CA LEU A 204 -28.80 -30.89 3.39
C LEU A 204 -27.51 -30.48 4.12
N PHE A 205 -26.53 -31.38 4.24
CA PHE A 205 -25.22 -31.05 4.80
C PHE A 205 -24.51 -29.94 4.03
N TYR A 206 -24.55 -30.02 2.70
CA TYR A 206 -23.99 -28.97 1.86
C TYR A 206 -24.70 -27.61 2.05
N LEU A 207 -26.03 -27.60 2.19
CA LEU A 207 -26.77 -26.35 2.45
C LEU A 207 -26.30 -25.67 3.73
N LYS A 208 -26.03 -26.45 4.79
CA LYS A 208 -25.55 -25.94 6.08
C LYS A 208 -24.05 -25.62 6.08
N ARG A 209 -23.24 -26.34 5.31
CA ARG A 209 -21.78 -26.21 5.24
C ARG A 209 -21.30 -26.08 3.79
N ARG A 210 -21.49 -24.90 3.21
CA ARG A 210 -21.13 -24.60 1.81
C ARG A 210 -19.65 -24.78 1.49
N MET A 211 -18.77 -24.65 2.49
CA MET A 211 -17.33 -24.88 2.38
C MET A 211 -16.99 -26.36 2.13
N GLU A 212 -17.85 -27.29 2.57
CA GLU A 212 -17.69 -28.73 2.35
C GLU A 212 -18.40 -29.15 1.04
N ALA A 213 -17.95 -28.59 -0.09
CA ALA A 213 -18.60 -28.76 -1.40
C ALA A 213 -18.67 -30.23 -1.88
N TYR A 214 -17.82 -31.12 -1.36
CA TYR A 214 -17.86 -32.55 -1.67
C TYR A 214 -19.21 -33.20 -1.33
N ASN A 215 -19.93 -32.69 -0.32
CA ASN A 215 -21.25 -33.19 0.04
C ASN A 215 -22.27 -32.98 -1.09
N LEU A 216 -22.15 -31.90 -1.88
CA LEU A 216 -23.01 -31.68 -3.04
C LEU A 216 -22.76 -32.72 -4.13
N TYR A 217 -21.49 -32.97 -4.47
CA TYR A 217 -21.14 -33.91 -5.55
C TYR A 217 -21.53 -35.34 -5.19
N TYR A 218 -21.37 -35.74 -3.92
CA TYR A 218 -21.84 -37.04 -3.44
C TYR A 218 -23.37 -37.16 -3.47
N ALA A 219 -24.08 -36.09 -3.07
CA ALA A 219 -25.53 -36.04 -3.16
C ALA A 219 -26.03 -36.27 -4.59
N MET A 220 -25.45 -35.56 -5.55
CA MET A 220 -25.79 -35.68 -6.97
C MET A 220 -25.43 -37.06 -7.52
N PHE A 221 -24.30 -37.65 -7.12
CA PHE A 221 -23.94 -39.01 -7.48
C PHE A 221 -25.01 -40.03 -7.04
N ALA A 222 -25.39 -40.00 -5.77
CA ALA A 222 -26.35 -40.94 -5.20
C ALA A 222 -27.75 -40.81 -5.82
N ILE A 223 -28.21 -39.57 -6.06
CA ILE A 223 -29.51 -39.29 -6.69
C ILE A 223 -29.52 -39.77 -8.14
N PHE A 224 -28.50 -39.43 -8.93
CA PHE A 224 -28.45 -39.82 -10.35
C PHE A 224 -28.28 -41.34 -10.51
N LEU A 225 -27.53 -41.99 -9.63
CA LEU A 225 -27.41 -43.45 -9.65
C LEU A 225 -28.74 -44.14 -9.32
N SER A 226 -29.46 -43.65 -8.29
CA SER A 226 -30.80 -44.14 -7.96
C SER A 226 -31.78 -43.93 -9.12
N ALA A 227 -31.78 -42.73 -9.72
CA ALA A 227 -32.62 -42.41 -10.87
C ALA A 227 -32.31 -43.30 -12.08
N TYR A 228 -31.03 -43.56 -12.38
CA TYR A 228 -30.64 -44.46 -13.48
C TYR A 228 -31.21 -45.86 -13.30
N MET A 229 -31.14 -46.41 -12.08
CA MET A 229 -31.68 -47.73 -11.81
C MET A 229 -33.20 -47.81 -11.96
N VAL A 230 -33.94 -46.71 -11.78
CA VAL A 230 -35.38 -46.65 -12.13
C VAL A 230 -35.59 -46.90 -13.62
N PHE A 231 -34.81 -46.25 -14.50
CA PHE A 231 -34.88 -46.45 -15.96
C PHE A 231 -34.54 -47.89 -16.39
N ARG A 232 -33.77 -48.62 -15.57
CA ARG A 232 -33.43 -50.02 -15.80
C ARG A 232 -34.47 -51.02 -15.31
N SER A 233 -35.46 -50.56 -14.53
CA SER A 233 -36.51 -51.41 -13.95
C SER A 233 -37.83 -51.29 -14.72
N GLN A 234 -38.74 -52.25 -14.52
CA GLN A 234 -40.08 -52.25 -15.12
C GLN A 234 -40.97 -51.07 -14.65
N LEU A 235 -40.57 -50.38 -13.58
CA LEU A 235 -41.28 -49.21 -13.05
C LEU A 235 -41.41 -48.09 -14.10
N ILE A 236 -40.42 -47.97 -14.99
CA ILE A 236 -40.36 -46.91 -16.01
C ILE A 236 -41.55 -46.96 -16.98
N TYR A 237 -42.10 -48.15 -17.26
CA TYR A 237 -43.20 -48.31 -18.22
C TYR A 237 -44.57 -47.95 -17.62
N TYR A 238 -44.70 -47.91 -16.28
CA TYR A 238 -45.91 -47.41 -15.63
C TYR A 238 -46.08 -45.89 -15.77
N LEU A 239 -45.01 -45.17 -16.11
CA LEU A 239 -45.04 -43.73 -16.34
C LEU A 239 -45.64 -43.36 -17.71
N GLY A 240 -45.90 -44.34 -18.60
CA GLY A 240 -46.53 -44.11 -19.90
C GLY A 240 -45.72 -43.20 -20.85
N LEU A 241 -44.42 -43.05 -20.60
CA LEU A 241 -43.55 -42.20 -21.40
C LEU A 241 -43.35 -42.77 -22.81
N ASP A 242 -43.16 -41.87 -23.78
CA ASP A 242 -42.74 -42.30 -25.10
C ASP A 242 -41.35 -43.00 -25.00
N PRO A 243 -41.19 -44.21 -25.58
CA PRO A 243 -39.97 -45.01 -25.40
C PRO A 243 -38.69 -44.31 -25.86
N TYR A 244 -38.81 -43.38 -26.80
CA TYR A 244 -37.70 -42.61 -27.29
C TYR A 244 -37.29 -41.51 -26.30
N VAL A 245 -38.27 -40.83 -25.69
CA VAL A 245 -38.05 -39.89 -24.58
C VAL A 245 -37.43 -40.60 -23.38
N GLN A 246 -37.93 -41.78 -23.04
CA GLN A 246 -37.40 -42.62 -21.97
C GLN A 246 -35.91 -42.92 -22.18
N THR A 247 -35.51 -43.34 -23.38
CA THR A 247 -34.10 -43.67 -23.69
C THR A 247 -33.19 -42.45 -23.60
N ARG A 248 -33.67 -41.26 -24.01
CA ARG A 248 -32.92 -40.00 -23.89
C ARG A 248 -32.71 -39.62 -22.42
N MET A 249 -33.75 -39.74 -21.59
CA MET A 249 -33.65 -39.49 -20.17
C MET A 249 -32.75 -40.52 -19.46
N GLU A 250 -32.84 -41.81 -19.81
CA GLU A 250 -31.95 -42.87 -19.28
C GLU A 250 -30.48 -42.48 -19.51
N TYR A 251 -30.13 -42.07 -20.74
CA TYR A 251 -28.75 -41.72 -21.08
C TYR A 251 -28.31 -40.41 -20.46
N PHE A 252 -29.18 -39.40 -20.40
CA PHE A 252 -28.89 -38.16 -19.69
C PHE A 252 -28.51 -38.45 -18.23
N VAL A 253 -29.31 -39.27 -17.54
CA VAL A 253 -29.07 -39.60 -16.14
C VAL A 253 -27.80 -40.45 -15.98
N VAL A 254 -27.62 -41.51 -16.78
CA VAL A 254 -26.45 -42.39 -16.62
C VAL A 254 -25.14 -41.67 -16.91
N PHE A 255 -25.13 -40.70 -17.83
CA PHE A 255 -23.90 -40.00 -18.21
C PHE A 255 -23.29 -39.22 -17.04
N TYR A 256 -24.14 -38.72 -16.15
CA TYR A 256 -23.74 -37.94 -14.98
C TYR A 256 -23.24 -38.78 -13.81
N VAL A 257 -23.60 -40.06 -13.74
CA VAL A 257 -23.23 -40.94 -12.60
C VAL A 257 -21.71 -40.99 -12.35
N PRO A 258 -20.85 -41.39 -13.32
CA PRO A 258 -19.42 -41.52 -13.05
C PRO A 258 -18.71 -40.17 -12.85
N ILE A 259 -19.20 -39.10 -13.48
CA ILE A 259 -18.61 -37.77 -13.32
C ILE A 259 -18.93 -37.14 -11.96
N TRP A 260 -20.13 -37.35 -11.41
CA TRP A 260 -20.44 -36.91 -10.04
C TRP A 260 -19.56 -37.62 -9.01
N LEU A 261 -19.31 -38.92 -9.21
CA LEU A 261 -18.36 -39.68 -8.37
C LEU A 261 -16.95 -39.10 -8.46
N MET A 262 -16.45 -38.82 -9.68
CA MET A 262 -15.13 -38.20 -9.87
C MET A 262 -15.02 -36.82 -9.20
N LEU A 263 -16.02 -35.95 -9.35
CA LEU A 263 -16.04 -34.62 -8.73
C LEU A 263 -16.06 -34.70 -7.21
N PHE A 264 -16.80 -35.66 -6.66
CA PHE A 264 -16.78 -35.95 -5.23
C PHE A 264 -15.37 -36.31 -4.76
N LEU A 265 -14.71 -37.28 -5.41
CA LEU A 265 -13.37 -37.75 -5.03
C LEU A 265 -12.32 -36.63 -5.10
N ASP A 266 -12.33 -35.87 -6.19
CA ASP A 266 -11.40 -34.78 -6.43
C ASP A 266 -11.58 -33.64 -5.41
N ASN A 267 -12.81 -33.21 -5.15
CA ASN A 267 -13.04 -32.20 -4.13
C ASN A 267 -12.77 -32.70 -2.70
N PHE A 268 -13.09 -33.96 -2.41
CA PHE A 268 -12.92 -34.54 -1.07
C PHE A 268 -11.44 -34.62 -0.66
N PHE A 269 -10.55 -34.99 -1.59
CA PHE A 269 -9.11 -35.12 -1.31
C PHE A 269 -8.28 -33.89 -1.63
N HIS A 270 -8.57 -33.14 -2.69
CA HIS A 270 -7.79 -31.95 -3.05
C HIS A 270 -8.37 -30.65 -2.49
N GLY A 271 -9.57 -30.67 -1.92
CA GLY A 271 -10.27 -29.49 -1.39
C GLY A 271 -10.84 -28.56 -2.48
N ARG A 272 -10.45 -28.75 -3.74
CA ARG A 272 -10.89 -27.98 -4.91
C ARG A 272 -11.00 -28.89 -6.12
N LEU A 273 -11.84 -28.51 -7.07
CA LEU A 273 -11.92 -29.22 -8.34
C LEU A 273 -10.70 -28.92 -9.21
N SER A 274 -10.03 -29.97 -9.68
CA SER A 274 -8.96 -29.90 -10.66
C SER A 274 -9.48 -29.37 -12.00
N LYS A 275 -8.58 -28.80 -12.80
CA LYS A 275 -8.92 -28.31 -14.15
C LYS A 275 -9.46 -29.45 -15.01
N LEU A 276 -8.87 -30.64 -14.89
CA LEU A 276 -9.31 -31.83 -15.62
C LEU A 276 -10.75 -32.19 -15.25
N SER A 277 -11.09 -32.26 -13.96
CA SER A 277 -12.45 -32.57 -13.52
C SER A 277 -13.49 -31.56 -14.00
N LYS A 278 -13.16 -30.27 -14.02
CA LYS A 278 -14.04 -29.23 -14.55
C LYS A 278 -14.25 -29.36 -16.06
N VAL A 279 -13.17 -29.56 -16.83
CA VAL A 279 -13.23 -29.73 -18.28
C VAL A 279 -14.04 -30.97 -18.63
N THR A 280 -13.78 -32.09 -17.96
CA THR A 280 -14.51 -33.34 -18.18
C THR A 280 -15.98 -33.20 -17.79
N PHE A 281 -16.31 -32.52 -16.70
CA PHE A 281 -17.70 -32.24 -16.33
C PHE A 281 -18.43 -31.39 -17.38
N SER A 282 -17.80 -30.34 -17.88
CA SER A 282 -18.36 -29.53 -18.97
C SER A 282 -18.54 -30.35 -20.26
N ALA A 283 -17.58 -31.22 -20.60
CA ALA A 283 -17.66 -32.09 -21.76
C ALA A 283 -18.78 -33.12 -21.63
N ILE A 284 -18.92 -33.78 -20.48
CA ILE A 284 -20.01 -34.74 -20.21
C ILE A 284 -21.36 -34.03 -20.19
N THR A 285 -21.44 -32.83 -19.62
CA THR A 285 -22.67 -32.02 -19.66
C THR A 285 -23.06 -31.67 -21.08
N PHE A 286 -22.10 -31.24 -21.90
CA PHE A 286 -22.34 -30.96 -23.32
C PHE A 286 -22.85 -32.20 -24.06
N ILE A 287 -22.22 -33.37 -23.84
CA ILE A 287 -22.64 -34.63 -24.46
C ILE A 287 -24.02 -35.06 -23.97
N ALA A 288 -24.33 -34.94 -22.67
CA ALA A 288 -25.63 -35.30 -22.09
C ALA A 288 -26.76 -34.40 -22.61
N VAL A 289 -26.52 -33.10 -22.75
CA VAL A 289 -27.49 -32.18 -23.34
C VAL A 289 -27.65 -32.44 -24.83
N LEU A 290 -26.56 -32.62 -25.57
CA LEU A 290 -26.60 -32.94 -27.00
C LEU A 290 -27.43 -34.21 -27.26
N GLN A 291 -27.23 -35.24 -26.44
CA GLN A 291 -27.93 -36.52 -26.47
C GLN A 291 -29.46 -36.39 -26.41
N MET A 292 -30.01 -35.32 -25.82
CA MET A 292 -31.46 -35.08 -25.76
C MET A 292 -32.09 -34.72 -27.11
N PHE A 293 -31.29 -34.31 -28.10
CA PHE A 293 -31.78 -33.82 -29.39
C PHE A 293 -31.48 -34.74 -30.57
N VAL A 294 -30.73 -35.82 -30.36
CA VAL A 294 -30.25 -36.68 -31.47
C VAL A 294 -31.11 -37.91 -31.69
N SER A 295 -31.13 -38.43 -32.93
CA SER A 295 -31.79 -39.69 -33.33
C SER A 295 -31.32 -40.88 -32.49
N ARG A 296 -32.17 -41.90 -32.34
CA ARG A 296 -31.87 -43.08 -31.53
C ARG A 296 -30.61 -43.81 -32.01
N ALA A 297 -30.42 -43.89 -33.33
CA ALA A 297 -29.24 -44.48 -33.95
C ALA A 297 -27.94 -43.75 -33.53
N ILE A 298 -27.98 -42.41 -33.47
CA ILE A 298 -26.82 -41.63 -33.02
C ILE A 298 -26.67 -41.73 -31.50
N SER A 299 -27.77 -41.81 -30.75
CA SER A 299 -27.76 -42.04 -29.31
C SER A 299 -26.99 -43.30 -28.90
N GLY A 300 -27.13 -44.40 -29.64
CA GLY A 300 -26.36 -45.62 -29.41
C GLY A 300 -24.85 -45.42 -29.58
N LYS A 301 -24.44 -44.65 -30.61
CA LYS A 301 -23.02 -44.33 -30.85
C LYS A 301 -22.46 -43.40 -29.77
N ILE A 302 -23.25 -42.41 -29.33
CA ILE A 302 -22.88 -41.52 -28.21
C ILE A 302 -22.72 -42.33 -26.93
N LEU A 303 -23.64 -43.25 -26.62
CA LEU A 303 -23.53 -44.15 -25.46
C LEU A 303 -22.22 -44.96 -25.50
N LEU A 304 -21.86 -45.53 -26.65
CA LEU A 304 -20.61 -46.30 -26.79
C LEU A 304 -19.37 -45.41 -26.56
N GLY A 305 -19.34 -44.21 -27.15
CA GLY A 305 -18.27 -43.24 -26.90
C GLY A 305 -18.19 -42.83 -25.43
N TRP A 306 -19.34 -42.63 -24.78
CA TRP A 306 -19.41 -42.36 -23.36
C TRP A 306 -18.90 -43.54 -22.52
N GLN A 307 -19.25 -44.79 -22.83
CA GLN A 307 -18.75 -45.98 -22.12
C GLN A 307 -17.22 -46.07 -22.14
N LEU A 308 -16.59 -45.75 -23.28
CA LEU A 308 -15.12 -45.65 -23.36
C LEU A 308 -14.58 -44.53 -22.47
N SER A 309 -15.26 -43.39 -22.42
CA SER A 309 -14.88 -42.29 -21.52
C SER A 309 -14.99 -42.67 -20.04
N VAL A 310 -15.92 -43.56 -19.66
CA VAL A 310 -16.05 -44.07 -18.27
C VAL A 310 -14.79 -44.77 -17.82
N LEU A 311 -14.10 -45.52 -18.68
CA LEU A 311 -12.83 -46.15 -18.32
C LEU A 311 -11.79 -45.09 -17.92
N VAL A 312 -11.70 -44.00 -18.66
CA VAL A 312 -10.81 -42.88 -18.35
C VAL A 312 -11.19 -42.22 -17.01
N LEU A 313 -12.49 -42.02 -16.76
CA LEU A 313 -13.00 -41.48 -15.48
C LEU A 313 -12.65 -42.39 -14.29
N VAL A 314 -12.77 -43.71 -14.46
CA VAL A 314 -12.43 -44.71 -13.45
C VAL A 314 -10.92 -44.71 -13.19
N PHE A 315 -10.08 -44.73 -14.23
CA PHE A 315 -8.63 -44.64 -14.06
C PHE A 315 -8.20 -43.37 -13.36
N TYR A 316 -8.80 -42.23 -13.71
CA TYR A 316 -8.53 -40.98 -13.01
C TYR A 316 -8.98 -41.03 -11.54
N SER A 317 -10.15 -41.61 -11.26
CA SER A 317 -10.65 -41.79 -9.89
C SER A 317 -9.72 -42.68 -9.06
N ILE A 318 -9.20 -43.77 -9.65
CA ILE A 318 -8.15 -44.62 -9.05
C ILE A 318 -6.88 -43.80 -8.80
N PHE A 319 -6.44 -43.00 -9.76
CA PHE A 319 -5.27 -42.13 -9.60
C PHE A 319 -5.45 -41.14 -8.44
N VAL A 320 -6.59 -40.47 -8.33
CA VAL A 320 -6.90 -39.53 -7.24
C VAL A 320 -6.83 -40.22 -5.88
N ILE A 321 -7.48 -41.37 -5.74
CA ILE A 321 -7.48 -42.15 -4.50
C ILE A 321 -6.07 -42.66 -4.19
N SER A 322 -5.36 -43.21 -5.18
CA SER A 322 -4.01 -43.77 -5.00
C SER A 322 -3.00 -42.69 -4.61
N ARG A 323 -3.11 -41.50 -5.19
CA ARG A 323 -2.32 -40.32 -4.79
C ARG A 323 -2.63 -39.91 -3.35
N ALA A 324 -3.90 -39.89 -2.95
CA ALA A 324 -4.29 -39.57 -1.58
C ALA A 324 -3.77 -40.62 -0.57
N VAL A 325 -3.77 -41.90 -0.95
CA VAL A 325 -3.14 -42.98 -0.19
C VAL A 325 -1.63 -42.78 -0.08
N TYR A 326 -0.94 -42.44 -1.18
CA TYR A 326 0.50 -42.14 -1.18
C TYR A 326 0.84 -40.95 -0.27
N GLN A 327 -0.06 -39.96 -0.19
CA GLN A 327 0.03 -38.82 0.73
C GLN A 327 -0.31 -39.20 2.19
N LYS A 328 -0.41 -40.50 2.50
CA LYS A 328 -0.73 -41.07 3.81
C LYS A 328 -2.07 -40.56 4.38
N ASN A 329 -3.02 -40.22 3.51
CA ASN A 329 -4.34 -39.80 3.94
C ASN A 329 -5.13 -41.00 4.50
N LYS A 330 -5.35 -41.00 5.82
CA LYS A 330 -6.09 -42.06 6.54
C LYS A 330 -7.51 -42.29 5.99
N ASP A 331 -8.13 -41.26 5.45
CA ASP A 331 -9.49 -41.33 4.90
C ASP A 331 -9.50 -42.04 3.55
N ALA A 332 -8.41 -41.91 2.77
CA ALA A 332 -8.25 -42.58 1.48
C ALA A 332 -8.15 -44.10 1.62
N TYR A 333 -7.35 -44.60 2.58
CA TYR A 333 -7.20 -46.04 2.83
C TYR A 333 -8.53 -46.74 3.08
N ARG A 334 -9.41 -46.12 3.86
CA ARG A 334 -10.73 -46.66 4.21
C ARG A 334 -11.68 -46.65 3.02
N MET A 335 -11.55 -45.65 2.14
CA MET A 335 -12.43 -45.48 0.98
C MET A 335 -12.08 -46.40 -0.19
N VAL A 336 -10.83 -46.86 -0.30
CA VAL A 336 -10.37 -47.77 -1.37
C VAL A 336 -11.23 -49.03 -1.48
N ILE A 337 -11.57 -49.66 -0.34
CA ILE A 337 -12.30 -50.94 -0.33
C ILE A 337 -13.69 -50.76 -0.94
N GLY A 338 -14.45 -49.76 -0.49
CA GLY A 338 -15.79 -49.47 -1.01
C GLY A 338 -15.75 -49.06 -2.48
N PHE A 339 -14.73 -48.30 -2.89
CA PHE A 339 -14.57 -47.87 -4.28
C PHE A 339 -14.21 -49.03 -5.22
N LEU A 340 -13.31 -49.93 -4.79
CA LEU A 340 -12.93 -51.11 -5.58
C LEU A 340 -14.14 -52.01 -5.85
N ILE A 341 -14.94 -52.29 -4.83
CA ILE A 341 -16.14 -53.11 -4.94
C ILE A 341 -17.16 -52.46 -5.90
N LEU A 342 -17.35 -51.15 -5.81
CA LEU A 342 -18.20 -50.38 -6.72
C LEU A 342 -17.72 -50.46 -8.18
N VAL A 343 -16.40 -50.33 -8.41
CA VAL A 343 -15.82 -50.39 -9.76
C VAL A 343 -15.94 -51.80 -10.35
N VAL A 344 -15.61 -52.84 -9.58
CA VAL A 344 -15.69 -54.24 -10.06
C VAL A 344 -17.13 -54.60 -10.44
N THR A 345 -18.10 -54.26 -9.59
CA THR A 345 -19.53 -54.50 -9.86
C THR A 345 -20.05 -53.69 -11.05
N GLY A 346 -19.61 -52.43 -11.20
CA GLY A 346 -19.96 -51.61 -12.36
C GLY A 346 -19.37 -52.11 -13.68
N ILE A 347 -18.10 -52.53 -13.68
CA ILE A 347 -17.45 -53.12 -14.86
C ILE A 347 -18.17 -54.40 -15.28
N TRP A 348 -18.55 -55.25 -14.31
CA TRP A 348 -19.30 -56.47 -14.59
C TRP A 348 -20.60 -56.18 -15.33
N ASP A 349 -21.41 -55.25 -14.82
CA ASP A 349 -22.70 -54.90 -15.43
C ASP A 349 -22.54 -54.22 -16.79
N VAL A 350 -21.51 -53.37 -16.98
CA VAL A 350 -21.23 -52.74 -18.29
C VAL A 350 -20.80 -53.80 -19.30
N LEU A 351 -19.88 -54.70 -18.96
CA LEU A 351 -19.43 -55.75 -19.88
C LEU A 351 -20.58 -56.69 -20.28
N GLY A 352 -21.36 -57.15 -19.31
CA GLY A 352 -22.56 -57.96 -19.56
C GLY A 352 -23.63 -57.23 -20.38
N ALA A 353 -23.72 -55.90 -20.26
CA ALA A 353 -24.61 -55.08 -21.08
C ALA A 353 -24.15 -54.94 -22.55
N THR A 354 -22.85 -54.86 -22.82
CA THR A 354 -22.36 -54.62 -24.20
C THR A 354 -22.50 -55.82 -25.15
N GLY A 355 -22.62 -57.05 -24.63
CA GLY A 355 -22.69 -58.26 -25.46
C GLY A 355 -21.41 -58.62 -26.21
N LEU A 356 -20.31 -57.87 -26.02
CA LEU A 356 -19.00 -58.14 -26.63
C LEU A 356 -18.35 -59.42 -26.09
N VAL A 357 -18.70 -59.79 -24.86
CA VAL A 357 -18.19 -60.97 -24.17
C VAL A 357 -19.40 -61.78 -23.70
N PRO A 358 -19.40 -63.12 -23.79
CA PRO A 358 -20.55 -63.96 -23.41
C PRO A 358 -20.71 -64.07 -21.89
N ILE A 359 -20.87 -62.92 -21.21
CA ILE A 359 -21.04 -62.79 -19.76
C ILE A 359 -22.45 -62.25 -19.48
N GLN A 360 -23.09 -62.78 -18.45
CA GLN A 360 -24.43 -62.36 -18.05
C GLN A 360 -24.43 -61.01 -17.34
N ASN A 361 -25.41 -60.17 -17.66
CA ASN A 361 -25.69 -58.95 -16.91
C ASN A 361 -26.47 -59.29 -15.63
N LEU A 362 -25.83 -59.16 -14.47
CA LEU A 362 -26.38 -59.57 -13.17
C LEU A 362 -26.93 -58.40 -12.34
N ASN A 363 -26.84 -57.16 -12.83
CA ASN A 363 -27.22 -55.95 -12.10
C ASN A 363 -26.56 -55.86 -10.70
N LEU A 364 -25.25 -56.12 -10.61
CA LEU A 364 -24.46 -56.10 -9.38
C LEU A 364 -24.15 -54.69 -8.85
N LEU A 365 -24.20 -53.66 -9.70
CA LEU A 365 -23.87 -52.28 -9.37
C LEU A 365 -24.68 -51.75 -8.18
N ARG A 366 -25.92 -52.21 -8.01
CA ARG A 366 -26.75 -51.88 -6.83
C ARG A 366 -26.06 -52.32 -5.54
N PHE A 367 -25.55 -53.54 -5.44
CA PHE A 367 -24.85 -54.00 -4.24
C PHE A 367 -23.47 -53.33 -4.06
N GLY A 368 -22.78 -53.03 -5.16
CA GLY A 368 -21.53 -52.29 -5.13
C GLY A 368 -21.65 -50.93 -4.49
N PHE A 369 -22.72 -50.21 -4.83
CA PHE A 369 -22.98 -48.89 -4.26
C PHE A 369 -23.31 -48.92 -2.77
N LEU A 370 -24.06 -49.92 -2.29
CA LEU A 370 -24.31 -50.09 -0.85
C LEU A 370 -22.99 -50.14 -0.05
N THR A 371 -22.01 -50.88 -0.55
CA THR A 371 -20.70 -51.00 0.11
C THR A 371 -19.95 -49.67 0.12
N PHE A 372 -20.05 -48.90 -0.96
CA PHE A 372 -19.46 -47.56 -1.05
C PHE A 372 -20.10 -46.56 -0.08
N VAL A 373 -21.43 -46.58 0.07
CA VAL A 373 -22.18 -45.76 1.04
C VAL A 373 -21.72 -46.03 2.47
N LEU A 374 -21.56 -47.30 2.85
CA LEU A 374 -21.08 -47.66 4.18
C LEU A 374 -19.63 -47.19 4.41
N GLY A 375 -18.78 -47.32 3.40
CA GLY A 375 -17.38 -46.87 3.46
C GLY A 375 -17.26 -45.36 3.70
N ILE A 376 -18.06 -44.55 3.00
CA ILE A 376 -17.98 -43.08 3.15
C ILE A 376 -18.52 -42.60 4.50
N ALA A 377 -19.55 -43.27 5.06
CA ALA A 377 -20.09 -42.94 6.36
C ALA A 377 -19.02 -43.05 7.47
N VAL A 378 -18.22 -44.12 7.44
CA VAL A 378 -17.11 -44.32 8.40
C VAL A 378 -16.02 -43.27 8.22
N VAL A 379 -15.72 -42.89 6.98
CA VAL A 379 -14.70 -41.88 6.68
C VAL A 379 -15.10 -40.51 7.23
N LEU A 380 -16.33 -40.05 6.97
CA LEU A 380 -16.80 -38.75 7.45
C LEU A 380 -16.83 -38.67 8.99
N ALA A 381 -17.30 -39.72 9.65
CA ALA A 381 -17.36 -39.76 11.12
C ALA A 381 -15.98 -39.54 11.75
N ASN A 382 -14.95 -40.21 11.21
CA ASN A 382 -13.58 -40.06 11.70
C ASN A 382 -12.97 -38.69 11.39
N ARG A 383 -13.29 -38.12 10.22
CA ARG A 383 -12.83 -36.78 9.83
C ARG A 383 -13.40 -35.71 10.75
N PHE A 384 -14.69 -35.84 11.11
CA PHE A 384 -15.35 -34.94 12.05
C PHE A 384 -14.66 -34.92 13.43
N LEU A 385 -14.38 -36.10 14.00
CA LEU A 385 -13.71 -36.21 15.29
C LEU A 385 -12.32 -35.54 15.30
N ARG A 386 -11.54 -35.71 14.23
CA ARG A 386 -10.20 -35.09 14.14
C ARG A 386 -10.26 -33.57 14.11
N VAL A 387 -11.13 -33.01 13.25
CA VAL A 387 -11.28 -31.56 13.12
C VAL A 387 -11.75 -30.95 14.44
N HIS A 388 -12.66 -31.61 15.16
CA HIS A 388 -13.12 -31.13 16.45
C HIS A 388 -11.99 -31.03 17.48
N ASN A 389 -11.17 -32.07 17.62
CA ASN A 389 -10.02 -32.07 18.54
C ASN A 389 -8.95 -31.03 18.15
N GLU A 390 -8.76 -30.78 16.84
CA GLU A 390 -7.81 -29.78 16.35
C GLU A 390 -8.27 -28.36 16.70
N VAL A 391 -9.57 -28.07 16.57
CA VAL A 391 -10.16 -26.79 16.99
C VAL A 391 -10.00 -26.57 18.50
N GLU A 392 -10.24 -27.60 19.30
CA GLU A 392 -10.09 -27.54 20.76
C GLU A 392 -8.65 -27.22 21.17
N ASN A 393 -7.66 -27.90 20.58
CA ASN A 393 -6.24 -27.64 20.82
C ASN A 393 -5.77 -26.26 20.33
N LEU A 394 -6.26 -25.80 19.17
CA LEU A 394 -5.95 -24.46 18.65
C LEU A 394 -6.47 -23.39 19.59
N ASN A 395 -7.70 -23.51 20.09
CA ASN A 395 -8.27 -22.55 21.02
C ASN A 395 -7.43 -22.43 22.29
N ALA A 396 -7.03 -23.57 22.89
CA ALA A 396 -6.16 -23.57 24.08
C ALA A 396 -4.79 -22.90 23.81
N THR A 397 -4.21 -23.11 22.63
CA THR A 397 -2.91 -22.50 22.26
C THR A 397 -3.04 -21.00 21.98
N LEU A 398 -4.15 -20.58 21.37
CA LEU A 398 -4.42 -19.17 21.07
C LEU A 398 -4.60 -18.35 22.35
N GLU A 399 -5.31 -18.88 23.34
CA GLU A 399 -5.49 -18.20 24.63
C GLU A 399 -4.14 -17.90 25.29
N LEU A 400 -3.23 -18.89 25.38
CA LEU A 400 -1.87 -18.69 25.89
C LEU A 400 -1.10 -17.62 25.11
N LYS A 401 -1.23 -17.60 23.78
CA LYS A 401 -0.51 -16.64 22.93
C LYS A 401 -1.07 -15.23 23.03
N VAL A 402 -2.38 -15.09 23.22
CA VAL A 402 -3.02 -13.79 23.48
C VAL A 402 -2.57 -13.25 24.83
N GLU A 403 -2.51 -14.09 25.86
CA GLU A 403 -2.00 -13.71 27.18
C GLU A 403 -0.53 -13.24 27.10
N GLU A 404 0.34 -14.00 26.43
CA GLU A 404 1.74 -13.64 26.24
C GLU A 404 1.91 -12.30 25.51
N ARG A 405 1.18 -12.09 24.40
CA ARG A 405 1.23 -10.82 23.64
C ARG A 405 0.66 -9.65 24.41
N THR A 406 -0.37 -9.88 25.21
CA THR A 406 -0.95 -8.84 26.06
C THR A 406 0.04 -8.41 27.13
N ASN A 407 0.74 -9.36 27.76
CA ASN A 407 1.80 -9.07 28.72
C ASN A 407 3.00 -8.35 28.09
N GLU A 408 3.46 -8.80 26.92
CA GLU A 408 4.56 -8.14 26.18
C GLU A 408 4.21 -6.70 25.79
N LEU A 409 2.97 -6.48 25.31
CA LEU A 409 2.50 -5.15 24.96
C LEU A 409 2.39 -4.24 26.19
N GLN A 410 1.86 -4.76 27.30
CA GLN A 410 1.76 -4.02 28.55
C GLN A 410 3.15 -3.63 29.08
N ASN A 411 4.13 -4.54 29.01
CA ASN A 411 5.51 -4.26 29.38
C ASN A 411 6.13 -3.19 28.47
N THR A 412 5.89 -3.27 27.16
CA THR A 412 6.39 -2.29 26.18
C THR A 412 5.78 -0.91 26.42
N LEU A 413 4.46 -0.83 26.64
CA LEU A 413 3.77 0.42 26.94
C LEU A 413 4.28 1.04 28.23
N THR A 414 4.43 0.23 29.28
CA THR A 414 5.01 0.67 30.55
C THR A 414 6.41 1.23 30.33
N ARG A 415 7.24 0.54 29.55
CA ARG A 415 8.61 0.99 29.25
C ARG A 415 8.66 2.30 28.46
N VAL A 416 7.80 2.47 27.45
CA VAL A 416 7.70 3.72 26.68
C VAL A 416 7.21 4.86 27.57
N GLN A 417 6.26 4.60 28.45
CA GLN A 417 5.77 5.60 29.40
C GLN A 417 6.84 6.01 30.41
N GLU A 418 7.61 5.06 30.95
CA GLU A 418 8.77 5.33 31.82
C GLU A 418 9.81 6.21 31.11
N LEU A 419 10.19 5.86 29.88
CA LEU A 419 11.17 6.61 29.08
C LEU A 419 10.67 8.03 28.77
N LYS A 420 9.38 8.18 28.46
CA LYS A 420 8.78 9.49 28.24
C LYS A 420 8.82 10.34 29.52
N VAL A 421 8.47 9.77 30.67
CA VAL A 421 8.54 10.47 31.96
C VAL A 421 9.97 10.89 32.29
N GLN A 422 10.96 10.04 31.98
CA GLN A 422 12.38 10.40 32.14
C GLN A 422 12.77 11.56 31.21
N GLN A 423 12.43 11.48 29.93
CA GLN A 423 12.71 12.54 28.96
C GLN A 423 12.03 13.87 29.30
N ASP A 424 10.75 13.85 29.69
CA ASP A 424 10.04 15.06 30.13
C ASP A 424 10.65 15.60 31.44
N GLY A 425 11.20 14.73 32.28
CA GLY A 425 12.00 15.11 33.45
C GLY A 425 13.30 15.83 33.07
N ASP A 426 14.03 15.34 32.08
CA ASP A 426 15.24 15.99 31.56
C ASP A 426 14.91 17.34 30.92
N TYR A 427 13.85 17.42 30.11
CA TYR A 427 13.35 18.68 29.55
C TYR A 427 12.96 19.67 30.64
N PHE A 428 12.28 19.20 31.69
CA PHE A 428 11.93 20.02 32.83
C PHE A 428 13.17 20.61 33.50
N LEU A 429 14.18 19.78 33.78
CA LEU A 429 15.42 20.24 34.39
C LEU A 429 16.16 21.24 33.50
N THR A 430 16.26 21.00 32.20
CA THR A 430 16.88 21.95 31.28
C THR A 430 16.10 23.27 31.19
N SER A 431 14.76 23.23 31.17
CA SER A 431 13.94 24.44 31.19
C SER A 431 14.16 25.28 32.46
N LEU A 432 14.37 24.63 33.62
CA LEU A 432 14.71 25.31 34.87
C LEU A 432 16.11 25.95 34.85
N LEU A 433 17.02 25.44 34.01
CA LEU A 433 18.33 26.05 33.82
C LEU A 433 18.30 27.20 32.82
N LEU A 434 17.45 27.12 31.79
CA LEU A 434 17.31 28.17 30.76
C LEU A 434 16.53 29.39 31.26
N GLU A 435 15.44 29.19 32.02
CA GLU A 435 14.55 30.26 32.48
C GLU A 435 15.28 31.38 33.25
N PRO A 436 16.22 31.10 34.18
CA PRO A 436 17.00 32.16 34.84
C PRO A 436 18.00 32.87 33.92
N LEU A 437 18.43 32.23 32.83
CA LEU A 437 19.38 32.82 31.88
C LEU A 437 18.65 33.74 30.89
N SER A 438 17.43 33.41 30.51
CA SER A 438 16.56 34.19 29.61
C SER A 438 15.87 35.34 30.36
N ALA A 439 16.65 36.14 31.07
CA ALA A 439 16.17 37.23 31.92
C ALA A 439 16.45 38.59 31.26
N ILE A 440 15.44 39.47 31.31
CA ILE A 440 15.63 40.92 31.10
C ILE A 440 15.79 41.56 32.47
N SER A 441 17.05 41.82 32.81
CA SER A 441 17.47 42.33 34.10
C SER A 441 18.20 43.66 33.89
N GLY A 442 17.45 44.71 33.58
CA GLY A 442 18.02 46.05 33.41
C GLY A 442 16.89 47.07 33.38
N ARG A 443 16.80 47.90 34.42
CA ARG A 443 15.85 49.02 34.44
C ARG A 443 16.62 50.28 34.08
N SER A 444 16.45 50.73 32.85
CA SER A 444 16.91 52.04 32.42
C SER A 444 15.77 53.05 32.52
N SER A 445 16.12 54.31 32.77
CA SER A 445 15.15 55.42 32.69
C SER A 445 14.93 55.90 31.25
N SER A 446 15.92 55.67 30.38
CA SER A 446 15.92 56.15 28.98
C SER A 446 15.77 55.03 27.95
N VAL A 447 16.11 53.78 28.27
CA VAL A 447 15.99 52.63 27.35
C VAL A 447 14.90 51.68 27.83
N VAL A 448 13.85 51.49 27.05
CA VAL A 448 12.75 50.57 27.37
C VAL A 448 12.88 49.31 26.52
N LEU A 449 12.90 48.17 27.20
CA LEU A 449 12.98 46.84 26.59
C LEU A 449 11.70 46.06 26.82
N GLU A 450 11.19 45.45 25.76
CA GLU A 450 10.07 44.51 25.80
C GLU A 450 10.48 43.25 25.03
N SER A 451 10.09 42.08 25.51
CA SER A 451 10.42 40.83 24.83
C SER A 451 9.28 39.84 24.82
N TYR A 452 9.27 39.02 23.79
CA TYR A 452 8.42 37.87 23.64
C TYR A 452 9.26 36.65 23.27
N THR A 453 9.00 35.52 23.93
CA THR A 453 9.65 34.24 23.68
C THR A 453 8.59 33.16 23.66
N LYS A 454 8.57 32.34 22.60
CA LYS A 454 7.69 31.19 22.46
C LYS A 454 8.48 30.04 21.85
N GLN A 455 8.66 28.96 22.59
CA GLN A 455 9.34 27.77 22.06
C GLN A 455 8.31 26.79 21.49
N LYS A 456 8.67 26.12 20.41
CA LYS A 456 7.82 25.16 19.71
C LYS A 456 7.53 23.91 20.54
N LYS A 457 8.49 23.46 21.35
CA LYS A 457 8.34 22.23 22.14
C LYS A 457 7.73 22.53 23.51
N GLU A 458 6.43 22.28 23.61
CA GLU A 458 5.69 22.27 24.87
C GLU A 458 5.65 20.86 25.50
N PHE A 459 5.70 20.81 26.83
CA PHE A 459 5.54 19.57 27.60
C PHE A 459 4.93 19.86 28.98
N GLU A 460 4.35 18.83 29.59
CA GLU A 460 3.81 18.90 30.94
C GLU A 460 4.53 17.89 31.84
N PHE A 461 5.13 18.39 32.91
CA PHE A 461 5.81 17.54 33.89
C PHE A 461 5.39 17.95 35.30
N LYS A 462 4.90 16.96 36.08
CA LYS A 462 4.40 17.17 37.46
C LYS A 462 3.34 18.30 37.56
N GLY A 463 2.43 18.37 36.59
CA GLY A 463 1.33 19.35 36.56
C GLY A 463 1.76 20.77 36.17
N LYS A 464 3.02 20.97 35.76
CA LYS A 464 3.53 22.25 35.26
C LYS A 464 3.72 22.15 33.75
N LYS A 465 3.07 23.05 33.01
CA LYS A 465 3.34 23.26 31.59
C LYS A 465 4.61 24.11 31.43
N ARG A 466 5.54 23.64 30.61
CA ARG A 466 6.82 24.30 30.33
C ARG A 466 7.13 24.19 28.85
N GLU A 467 8.07 25.04 28.43
CA GLU A 467 8.56 25.14 27.06
C GLU A 467 10.08 24.96 27.06
N ILE A 468 10.62 24.40 25.99
CA ILE A 468 12.06 24.22 25.79
C ILE A 468 12.40 24.45 24.32
N GLY A 469 13.44 25.22 24.05
CA GLY A 469 13.88 25.44 22.66
C GLY A 469 15.24 26.14 22.56
N GLY A 470 15.62 26.47 21.32
CA GLY A 470 16.93 27.03 20.96
C GLY A 470 17.05 28.54 21.04
N ASP A 471 15.92 29.24 21.16
CA ASP A 471 15.89 30.69 21.18
C ASP A 471 16.09 31.27 22.58
N ILE A 472 16.90 32.30 22.71
CA ILE A 472 17.15 32.97 23.99
C ILE A 472 17.35 34.48 23.84
N ILE A 473 16.73 35.24 24.74
CA ILE A 473 16.91 36.68 24.88
C ILE A 473 17.53 36.94 26.25
N ILE A 474 18.62 37.70 26.30
CA ILE A 474 19.24 38.12 27.56
C ILE A 474 19.49 39.61 27.49
N SER A 475 19.14 40.33 28.55
CA SER A 475 19.51 41.74 28.67
C SER A 475 19.89 42.12 30.09
N GLU A 476 20.93 42.94 30.20
CA GLU A 476 21.52 43.39 31.46
C GLU A 476 21.99 44.84 31.35
N GLN A 477 22.28 45.47 32.49
CA GLN A 477 22.92 46.78 32.55
C GLN A 477 24.42 46.62 32.88
N ILE A 478 25.28 47.28 32.12
CA ILE A 478 26.73 47.31 32.35
C ILE A 478 27.26 48.74 32.31
N VAL A 479 28.43 48.95 32.92
CA VAL A 479 29.15 50.23 32.88
C VAL A 479 30.45 50.04 32.13
N LEU A 480 30.63 50.80 31.05
CA LEU A 480 31.83 50.82 30.22
C LEU A 480 32.35 52.26 30.10
N GLY A 481 33.62 52.48 30.42
CA GLY A 481 34.26 53.80 30.36
C GLY A 481 33.56 54.87 31.20
N GLY A 482 32.91 54.48 32.32
CA GLY A 482 32.14 55.37 33.18
C GLY A 482 30.72 55.68 32.67
N LYS A 483 30.32 55.15 31.52
CA LYS A 483 28.99 55.33 30.92
C LYS A 483 28.14 54.08 31.10
N THR A 484 26.84 54.28 31.23
CA THR A 484 25.87 53.19 31.41
C THR A 484 25.35 52.71 30.07
N PHE A 485 25.34 51.38 29.90
CA PHE A 485 24.83 50.71 28.72
C PHE A 485 23.82 49.64 29.10
N VAL A 486 22.78 49.52 28.29
CA VAL A 486 21.90 48.35 28.26
C VAL A 486 22.45 47.39 27.23
N VAL A 487 22.95 46.24 27.68
CA VAL A 487 23.43 45.17 26.81
C VAL A 487 22.29 44.20 26.52
N PHE A 488 22.23 43.69 25.30
CA PHE A 488 21.28 42.65 24.91
C PHE A 488 21.90 41.62 23.98
N VAL A 489 21.32 40.44 23.99
CA VAL A 489 21.53 39.40 22.98
C VAL A 489 20.20 38.76 22.64
N ASN A 490 19.96 38.55 21.35
CA ASN A 490 18.94 37.65 20.84
C ASN A 490 19.63 36.59 19.99
N GLY A 491 19.51 35.32 20.36
CA GLY A 491 20.15 34.22 19.67
C GLY A 491 19.21 33.06 19.40
N ASP A 492 19.42 32.41 18.27
CA ASP A 492 18.73 31.21 17.81
C ASP A 492 19.78 30.09 17.58
N ALA A 493 19.75 29.09 18.45
CA ALA A 493 20.66 27.96 18.41
C ALA A 493 20.14 26.85 17.48
N MET A 494 21.03 26.32 16.65
CA MET A 494 20.71 25.25 15.70
C MET A 494 20.10 24.01 16.39
N GLY A 495 18.90 23.66 15.94
CA GLY A 495 18.11 22.54 16.47
C GLY A 495 16.93 23.05 17.30
N LYS A 496 15.90 22.23 17.50
CA LYS A 496 14.65 22.70 18.12
C LYS A 496 14.58 22.37 19.60
N SER A 497 14.50 21.08 19.95
CA SER A 497 14.28 20.65 21.35
C SER A 497 15.56 20.63 22.18
N MET A 498 16.05 19.44 22.58
CA MET A 498 17.17 19.32 23.50
C MET A 498 18.47 19.90 22.94
N GLN A 499 18.71 19.74 21.64
CA GLN A 499 19.92 20.23 20.99
C GLN A 499 19.94 21.75 20.93
N GLY A 500 18.84 22.38 20.51
CA GLY A 500 18.68 23.84 20.52
C GLY A 500 18.83 24.39 21.94
N ALA A 501 18.12 23.80 22.89
CA ALA A 501 18.21 24.16 24.32
C ALA A 501 19.63 24.06 24.89
N GLY A 502 20.41 23.06 24.46
CA GLY A 502 21.82 22.94 24.81
C GLY A 502 22.64 24.13 24.30
N GLY A 503 22.40 24.57 23.06
CA GLY A 503 23.07 25.73 22.48
C GLY A 503 22.67 27.06 23.14
N ALA A 504 21.38 27.25 23.41
CA ALA A 504 20.87 28.39 24.15
C ALA A 504 21.50 28.47 25.56
N LEU A 505 21.66 27.34 26.23
CA LEU A 505 22.28 27.27 27.56
C LEU A 505 23.75 27.67 27.50
N VAL A 506 24.51 27.17 26.53
CA VAL A 506 25.93 27.52 26.34
C VAL A 506 26.06 29.03 26.05
N LEU A 507 25.26 29.56 25.12
CA LEU A 507 25.24 31.01 24.84
C LEU A 507 24.96 31.80 26.11
N GLY A 508 23.90 31.44 26.85
CA GLY A 508 23.48 32.20 28.02
C GLY A 508 24.51 32.18 29.15
N VAL A 509 25.11 31.02 29.45
CA VAL A 509 26.14 30.90 30.50
C VAL A 509 27.39 31.69 30.13
N VAL A 510 27.87 31.60 28.89
CA VAL A 510 29.07 32.32 28.44
C VAL A 510 28.80 33.83 28.43
N PHE A 511 27.67 34.26 27.87
CA PHE A 511 27.33 35.67 27.78
C PHE A 511 27.17 36.32 29.16
N LEU A 512 26.44 35.66 30.08
CA LEU A 512 26.32 36.15 31.45
C LEU A 512 27.66 36.13 32.20
N SER A 513 28.54 35.18 31.93
CA SER A 513 29.91 35.19 32.47
C SER A 513 30.68 36.44 32.02
N VAL A 514 30.60 36.80 30.73
CA VAL A 514 31.20 38.04 30.20
C VAL A 514 30.63 39.27 30.91
N ILE A 515 29.30 39.34 31.09
CA ILE A 515 28.63 40.44 31.80
C ILE A 515 29.09 40.53 33.26
N LYS A 516 29.08 39.43 34.01
CA LYS A 516 29.47 39.44 35.42
C LYS A 516 30.95 39.76 35.63
N ARG A 517 31.84 39.30 34.74
CA ARG A 517 33.25 39.74 34.74
C ARG A 517 33.36 41.25 34.50
N THR A 518 32.55 41.79 33.60
CA THR A 518 32.49 43.23 33.33
C THR A 518 32.01 44.02 34.54
N GLN A 519 30.94 43.57 35.20
CA GLN A 519 30.45 44.23 36.41
C GLN A 519 31.45 44.16 37.57
N SER A 520 32.24 43.09 37.67
CA SER A 520 33.11 42.84 38.83
C SER A 520 34.52 43.42 38.70
N LYS A 521 35.11 43.39 37.51
CA LYS A 521 36.52 43.74 37.28
C LYS A 521 36.68 45.05 36.53
N GLU A 522 37.50 45.94 37.08
CA GLU A 522 37.76 47.26 36.50
C GLU A 522 38.38 47.20 35.09
N GLU A 523 39.26 46.22 34.84
CA GLU A 523 39.88 45.99 33.53
C GLU A 523 38.85 45.87 32.40
N TYR A 524 37.70 45.24 32.66
CA TYR A 524 36.64 45.05 31.69
C TYR A 524 35.72 46.27 31.59
N ARG A 525 35.47 46.97 32.71
CA ARG A 525 34.73 48.25 32.72
C ARG A 525 35.47 49.36 31.96
N ASN A 526 36.79 49.33 31.92
CA ASN A 526 37.58 50.36 31.25
C ASN A 526 37.70 50.13 29.73
N LYS A 527 37.04 49.11 29.17
CA LYS A 527 37.01 48.87 27.71
C LYS A 527 35.99 49.78 27.02
N SER A 528 36.28 50.13 25.77
CA SER A 528 35.32 50.75 24.87
C SER A 528 34.22 49.76 24.45
N PRO A 529 33.01 50.23 24.12
CA PRO A 529 31.90 49.37 23.70
C PRO A 529 32.24 48.53 22.47
N GLU A 530 32.99 49.08 21.50
CA GLU A 530 33.38 48.34 20.30
C GLU A 530 34.33 47.19 20.62
N ARG A 531 35.28 47.42 21.53
CA ARG A 531 36.24 46.41 21.95
C ARG A 531 35.57 45.33 22.80
N TRP A 532 34.70 45.75 23.71
CA TRP A 532 33.95 44.82 24.55
C TRP A 532 33.11 43.86 23.71
N LEU A 533 32.38 44.39 22.73
CA LEU A 533 31.51 43.60 21.86
C LEU A 533 32.31 42.63 20.98
N LYS A 534 33.43 43.08 20.44
CA LYS A 534 34.36 42.24 19.67
C LYS A 534 34.95 41.11 20.50
N ASP A 535 35.42 41.40 21.72
CA ASP A 535 35.96 40.38 22.62
C ASP A 535 34.88 39.35 23.00
N CYS A 536 33.65 39.82 23.27
CA CYS A 536 32.50 38.96 23.56
C CYS A 536 32.18 38.01 22.39
N PHE A 537 32.13 38.53 21.17
CA PHE A 537 31.88 37.72 19.98
C PHE A 537 32.96 36.66 19.77
N LEU A 538 34.24 37.02 19.90
CA LEU A 538 35.35 36.07 19.71
C LEU A 538 35.36 34.96 20.76
N GLU A 539 34.99 35.28 22.00
CA GLU A 539 34.86 34.27 23.07
C GLU A 539 33.74 33.27 22.75
N LEU A 540 32.58 33.77 22.28
CA LEU A 540 31.49 32.91 21.83
C LEU A 540 31.90 32.05 20.61
N GLN A 541 32.54 32.66 19.60
CA GLN A 541 33.04 31.95 18.42
C GLN A 541 34.00 30.82 18.80
N SER A 542 34.99 31.08 19.65
CA SER A 542 35.97 30.07 20.05
C SER A 542 35.33 28.89 20.79
N ILE A 543 34.29 29.14 21.59
CA ILE A 543 33.58 28.09 22.31
C ILE A 543 32.72 27.26 21.35
N PHE A 544 31.97 27.90 20.46
CA PHE A 544 31.10 27.18 19.52
C PHE A 544 31.88 26.46 18.40
N GLU A 545 33.06 26.95 17.98
CA GLU A 545 33.95 26.23 17.05
C GLU A 545 34.39 24.87 17.62
N SER A 546 34.46 24.74 18.94
CA SER A 546 34.81 23.47 19.59
C SER A 546 33.74 22.39 19.42
N PHE A 547 32.50 22.76 19.04
CA PHE A 547 31.43 21.81 18.69
C PHE A 547 31.57 21.22 17.28
N ASP A 548 32.62 21.57 16.54
CA ASP A 548 32.98 20.96 15.26
C ASP A 548 31.84 21.00 14.22
N GLY A 549 31.07 22.10 14.19
CA GLY A 549 29.91 22.27 13.30
C GLY A 549 28.66 21.49 13.70
N SER A 550 28.69 20.73 14.81
CA SER A 550 27.51 20.01 15.35
C SER A 550 26.48 20.96 15.97
N MET A 551 26.88 22.19 16.28
CA MET A 551 26.06 23.24 16.85
C MET A 551 26.56 24.59 16.36
N LEU A 552 25.65 25.38 15.81
CA LEU A 552 25.89 26.75 15.33
C LEU A 552 24.80 27.64 15.93
N ILE A 553 25.08 28.93 16.05
CA ILE A 553 24.10 29.88 16.60
C ILE A 553 24.04 31.15 15.76
N SER A 554 22.84 31.55 15.37
CA SER A 554 22.57 32.88 14.81
C SER A 554 22.38 33.84 15.98
N VAL A 555 22.93 35.06 15.89
CA VAL A 555 22.82 36.01 17.01
C VAL A 555 22.91 37.47 16.59
N VAL A 556 22.18 38.32 17.30
CA VAL A 556 22.44 39.76 17.40
C VAL A 556 22.85 40.09 18.82
N ILE A 557 24.03 40.71 18.97
CA ILE A 557 24.54 41.20 20.26
C ILE A 557 24.68 42.71 20.16
N GLY A 558 24.14 43.45 21.13
CA GLY A 558 24.18 44.91 21.11
C GLY A 558 24.30 45.59 22.47
N LEU A 559 24.69 46.85 22.43
CA LEU A 559 24.85 47.78 23.55
C LEU A 559 24.18 49.10 23.21
N VAL A 560 23.24 49.56 24.02
CA VAL A 560 22.62 50.88 23.89
C VAL A 560 23.13 51.78 25.00
N GLU A 561 23.77 52.89 24.66
CA GLU A 561 24.19 53.92 25.63
C GLU A 561 22.97 54.72 26.12
N GLU A 562 22.76 54.80 27.43
CA GLU A 562 21.53 55.40 27.99
C GLU A 562 21.39 56.90 27.71
N GLU A 563 22.48 57.65 27.82
CA GLU A 563 22.47 59.12 27.70
C GLU A 563 22.35 59.59 26.25
N THR A 564 22.98 58.86 25.33
CA THR A 564 23.12 59.28 23.93
C THR A 564 22.19 58.52 22.99
N GLY A 565 21.66 57.36 23.36
CA GLY A 565 20.85 56.54 22.45
C GLY A 565 21.68 55.81 21.38
N LEU A 566 22.99 55.77 21.54
CA LEU A 566 23.88 55.16 20.55
C LEU A 566 23.90 53.64 20.69
N LEU A 567 23.47 52.94 19.64
CA LEU A 567 23.51 51.49 19.54
C LEU A 567 24.85 51.04 18.93
N TYR A 568 25.55 50.15 19.62
CA TYR A 568 26.67 49.38 19.10
C TYR A 568 26.24 47.92 18.97
N TYR A 569 26.33 47.31 17.78
CA TYR A 569 25.86 45.94 17.61
C TYR A 569 26.63 45.14 16.56
N VAL A 570 26.48 43.82 16.63
CA VAL A 570 26.93 42.85 15.63
C VAL A 570 25.78 41.91 15.32
N ASN A 571 25.61 41.56 14.05
CA ASN A 571 24.64 40.58 13.58
C ASN A 571 25.39 39.46 12.84
N ALA A 572 25.24 38.22 13.32
CA ALA A 572 25.86 37.03 12.76
C ALA A 572 24.79 36.06 12.25
N GLU A 573 24.46 36.19 10.97
CA GLU A 573 23.44 35.40 10.25
C GLU A 573 22.10 35.25 11.00
N HIS A 574 21.74 36.25 11.81
CA HIS A 574 20.42 36.38 12.40
C HIS A 574 19.55 37.28 11.49
N PRO A 575 18.21 37.18 11.54
CA PRO A 575 17.35 38.03 10.74
C PRO A 575 17.65 39.52 10.94
N TRP A 576 17.49 40.31 9.88
CA TRP A 576 17.81 41.75 9.90
C TRP A 576 17.02 42.49 10.97
N THR A 577 17.67 43.43 11.63
CA THR A 577 17.06 44.26 12.66
C THR A 577 16.18 45.33 12.03
N VAL A 578 14.99 45.54 12.60
CA VAL A 578 13.96 46.41 12.02
C VAL A 578 13.82 47.66 12.87
N LEU A 579 14.00 48.82 12.26
CA LEU A 579 13.71 50.12 12.85
C LEU A 579 12.31 50.56 12.44
N TYR A 580 11.50 50.94 13.42
CA TYR A 580 10.25 51.67 13.24
C TYR A 580 10.45 53.12 13.68
N ARG A 581 10.32 54.05 12.73
CA ARG A 581 10.46 55.50 12.93
C ARG A 581 9.40 56.24 12.12
N ASP A 582 8.74 57.22 12.74
CA ASP A 582 7.74 58.09 12.09
C ASP A 582 6.65 57.33 11.28
N GLY A 583 6.24 56.15 11.75
CA GLY A 583 5.22 55.35 11.10
C GLY A 583 5.73 54.36 10.04
N VAL A 584 7.03 54.32 9.75
CA VAL A 584 7.64 53.49 8.70
C VAL A 584 8.59 52.46 9.30
N ALA A 585 8.52 51.22 8.83
CA ALA A 585 9.48 50.17 9.21
C ALA A 585 10.54 49.96 8.12
N SER A 586 11.80 49.86 8.51
CA SER A 586 12.93 49.62 7.60
C SER A 586 14.02 48.77 8.26
N PHE A 587 14.83 48.09 7.45
CA PHE A 587 16.03 47.41 7.96
C PHE A 587 17.18 48.41 8.15
N ILE A 588 17.95 48.27 9.24
CA ILE A 588 19.14 49.10 9.46
C ILE A 588 20.42 48.46 8.88
N GLU A 589 20.38 47.18 8.55
CA GLU A 589 21.42 46.48 7.80
C GLU A 589 21.27 46.61 6.28
N GLN A 590 22.39 46.69 5.57
CA GLN A 590 22.44 46.62 4.10
C GLN A 590 23.10 45.34 3.58
N GLU A 591 23.89 44.67 4.43
CA GLU A 591 24.59 43.42 4.15
C GLU A 591 24.85 42.65 5.46
N LEU A 592 25.03 41.33 5.41
CA LEU A 592 25.48 40.51 6.55
C LEU A 592 26.85 39.93 6.23
N GLU A 593 27.89 40.47 6.86
CA GLU A 593 29.29 40.07 6.63
C GLU A 593 29.74 38.88 7.51
N LEU A 594 29.02 38.62 8.61
CA LEU A 594 29.36 37.59 9.60
C LEU A 594 28.48 36.35 9.42
N ARG A 595 29.12 35.17 9.41
CA ARG A 595 28.47 33.85 9.48
C ARG A 595 27.97 33.54 10.89
N LYS A 596 27.10 32.53 11.03
CA LYS A 596 26.69 31.98 12.34
C LYS A 596 27.91 31.62 13.19
N ILE A 597 27.81 31.91 14.48
CA ILE A 597 28.85 31.60 15.45
C ILE A 597 29.06 30.07 15.52
N GLY A 598 30.34 29.65 15.52
CA GLY A 598 30.78 28.25 15.46
C GLY A 598 31.23 27.79 14.07
N THR A 599 31.06 28.61 13.04
CA THR A 599 31.49 28.29 11.67
C THR A 599 33.02 28.29 11.57
N LYS A 600 33.63 27.16 11.18
CA LYS A 600 35.09 27.06 10.99
C LYS A 600 35.59 27.92 9.84
N GLY A 601 36.80 28.45 10.00
CA GLY A 601 37.47 29.21 8.94
C GLY A 601 36.91 30.62 8.76
N MET A 602 36.20 31.15 9.76
CA MET A 602 35.92 32.59 9.85
C MET A 602 37.23 33.35 10.15
N ASP A 603 38.07 33.53 9.13
CA ASP A 603 39.26 34.41 9.19
C ASP A 603 38.88 35.91 9.02
N GLY A 604 37.60 36.26 9.18
CA GLY A 604 37.06 37.61 8.98
C GLY A 604 37.30 38.56 10.15
N GLU A 605 37.53 39.85 9.86
CA GLU A 605 37.55 40.88 10.91
C GLU A 605 36.13 41.29 11.27
N ILE A 606 35.77 41.12 12.54
CA ILE A 606 34.47 41.53 13.09
C ILE A 606 34.30 43.04 12.94
N ARG A 607 33.18 43.44 12.35
CA ARG A 607 32.73 44.82 12.20
C ARG A 607 31.60 45.12 13.18
N VAL A 608 31.86 46.03 14.12
CA VAL A 608 30.86 46.58 15.05
C VAL A 608 30.13 47.72 14.36
N ARG A 609 28.82 47.59 14.19
CA ARG A 609 27.96 48.64 13.63
C ARG A 609 27.58 49.62 14.71
N VAL A 610 27.46 50.89 14.33
CA VAL A 610 27.07 51.98 15.21
C VAL A 610 25.87 52.69 14.59
N PHE A 611 24.77 52.77 15.32
CA PHE A 611 23.53 53.35 14.86
C PHE A 611 22.97 54.31 15.93
N PRO A 612 22.69 55.59 15.60
CA PRO A 612 22.08 56.52 16.54
C PRO A 612 20.56 56.33 16.58
N LEU A 613 20.01 56.01 17.75
CA LEU A 613 18.56 56.02 17.97
C LEU A 613 18.08 57.46 18.20
N GLU A 614 16.88 57.75 17.72
CA GLU A 614 16.15 58.97 17.96
C GLU A 614 15.04 58.75 18.99
N HIS A 615 14.50 59.84 19.51
CA HIS A 615 13.36 59.79 20.43
C HIS A 615 12.20 59.03 19.77
N ASP A 616 11.56 58.13 20.53
CA ASP A 616 10.45 57.27 20.10
C ASP A 616 10.80 56.19 19.04
N ASP A 617 12.06 56.03 18.66
CA ASP A 617 12.47 54.90 17.82
C ASP A 617 12.14 53.57 18.51
N ALA A 618 11.65 52.60 17.73
CA ALA A 618 11.50 51.22 18.16
C ALA A 618 12.31 50.28 17.25
N LEU A 619 13.34 49.66 17.81
CA LEU A 619 14.15 48.65 17.15
C LEU A 619 13.65 47.25 17.52
N PHE A 620 13.46 46.39 16.53
CA PHE A 620 13.04 45.00 16.69
C PHE A 620 14.15 44.05 16.26
N VAL A 621 14.47 43.10 17.12
CA VAL A 621 15.44 42.03 16.91
C VAL A 621 14.72 40.71 17.15
N GLY A 622 14.61 39.84 16.16
CA GLY A 622 13.89 38.58 16.32
C GLY A 622 14.47 37.42 15.53
N SER A 623 14.22 36.20 16.02
CA SER A 623 14.63 34.95 15.39
C SER A 623 13.90 34.66 14.09
N ASP A 624 14.35 33.64 13.37
CA ASP A 624 13.79 33.19 12.10
C ASP A 624 12.31 32.77 12.23
N GLY A 625 11.88 32.33 13.40
CA GLY A 625 10.47 32.07 13.71
C GLY A 625 9.51 33.22 13.41
N ARG A 626 10.00 34.47 13.32
CA ARG A 626 9.19 35.64 12.94
C ARG A 626 8.78 35.63 11.47
N ASP A 627 9.57 34.96 10.63
CA ASP A 627 9.41 34.80 9.19
C ASP A 627 8.85 33.40 8.86
N ASP A 628 9.15 32.39 9.68
CA ASP A 628 8.78 30.97 9.55
C ASP A 628 7.31 30.64 9.95
N ILE A 629 6.37 31.30 9.29
CA ILE A 629 4.93 31.16 9.55
C ILE A 629 4.26 30.28 8.49
N VAL A 630 3.47 29.29 8.94
CA VAL A 630 2.65 28.44 8.06
C VAL A 630 1.35 29.16 7.72
N VAL A 631 1.24 29.67 6.49
CA VAL A 631 0.12 30.51 6.02
C VAL A 631 -1.04 29.66 5.47
N GLY A 632 -0.82 28.37 5.19
CA GLY A 632 -1.87 27.46 4.71
C GLY A 632 -1.39 26.08 4.28
N GLN A 633 -2.24 25.37 3.52
CA GLN A 633 -1.88 24.08 2.90
C GLN A 633 -2.14 24.13 1.39
N ASP A 634 -1.24 23.53 0.60
CA ASP A 634 -1.41 23.39 -0.83
C ASP A 634 -2.46 22.32 -1.18
N ALA A 635 -2.83 22.22 -2.47
CA ALA A 635 -3.82 21.24 -2.95
C ALA A 635 -3.40 19.76 -2.74
N LYS A 636 -2.15 19.50 -2.32
CA LYS A 636 -1.60 18.17 -2.01
C LYS A 636 -1.46 17.93 -0.50
N GLY A 637 -1.86 18.89 0.33
CA GLY A 637 -1.78 18.82 1.80
C GLY A 637 -0.41 19.21 2.40
N ASN A 638 0.51 19.76 1.61
CA ASN A 638 1.78 20.28 2.12
C ASN A 638 1.60 21.67 2.73
N ARG A 639 2.36 21.97 3.78
CA ARG A 639 2.37 23.29 4.42
C ARG A 639 2.95 24.35 3.47
N VAL A 640 2.26 25.48 3.33
CA VAL A 640 2.76 26.66 2.60
C VAL A 640 3.39 27.61 3.62
N MET A 641 4.68 27.87 3.45
CA MET A 641 5.47 28.78 4.30
C MET A 641 5.48 30.19 3.73
N ASN A 642 5.62 31.20 4.59
CA ASN A 642 5.98 32.54 4.13
C ASN A 642 7.43 32.55 3.59
N GLU A 643 7.63 33.10 2.39
CA GLU A 643 8.95 33.24 1.75
C GLU A 643 9.40 34.71 1.60
N ASP A 644 8.57 35.69 2.00
CA ASP A 644 8.88 37.12 1.88
C ASP A 644 9.24 37.71 3.26
N GLU A 645 10.53 37.87 3.50
CA GLU A 645 11.12 38.49 4.70
C GLU A 645 10.69 39.97 4.89
N ASN A 646 10.23 40.65 3.82
CA ASN A 646 9.72 42.02 3.94
C ASN A 646 8.30 42.09 4.52
N GLN A 647 7.61 40.96 4.67
CA GLN A 647 6.29 40.95 5.31
C GLN A 647 6.38 41.35 6.77
N PHE A 648 7.47 40.99 7.46
CA PHE A 648 7.67 41.36 8.85
C PHE A 648 7.68 42.89 9.03
N LEU A 649 8.29 43.66 8.10
CA LEU A 649 8.24 45.13 8.11
C LEU A 649 6.79 45.65 8.11
N LYS A 650 5.96 45.12 7.20
CA LYS A 650 4.55 45.49 7.11
C LYS A 650 3.82 45.18 8.42
N HIS A 651 4.11 44.05 9.04
CA HIS A 651 3.50 43.67 10.32
C HIS A 651 3.89 44.61 11.46
N VAL A 652 5.14 45.07 11.49
CA VAL A 652 5.60 46.09 12.44
C VAL A 652 4.86 47.42 12.22
N GLU A 653 4.67 47.84 10.96
CA GLU A 653 3.89 49.04 10.61
C GLU A 653 2.41 48.92 11.03
N TYR A 654 1.77 47.79 10.74
CA TYR A 654 0.38 47.52 11.16
C TYR A 654 0.22 47.52 12.68
N ALA A 655 1.21 47.02 13.40
CA ALA A 655 1.24 47.03 14.86
C ALA A 655 1.50 48.43 15.44
N GLY A 656 1.83 49.43 14.62
CA GLY A 656 2.22 50.76 15.07
C GLY A 656 3.47 50.74 15.95
N GLY A 657 4.39 49.81 15.69
CA GLY A 657 5.59 49.63 16.50
C GLY A 657 5.36 49.13 17.93
N MET A 658 4.18 48.57 18.26
CA MET A 658 3.88 47.96 19.57
C MET A 658 4.09 46.45 19.55
N LEU A 659 4.84 45.91 20.53
CA LEU A 659 5.17 44.47 20.57
C LEU A 659 3.93 43.58 20.73
N ASP A 660 3.05 43.87 21.70
CA ASP A 660 1.87 43.03 21.97
C ASP A 660 0.97 42.88 20.72
N LYS A 661 0.73 43.99 20.01
CA LYS A 661 -0.05 43.99 18.77
C LYS A 661 0.64 43.26 17.64
N LEU A 662 1.98 43.30 17.58
CA LEU A 662 2.76 42.55 16.61
C LEU A 662 2.59 41.04 16.86
N ILE A 663 2.69 40.58 18.12
CA ILE A 663 2.49 39.17 18.47
C ILE A 663 1.08 38.69 18.13
N GLU A 664 0.05 39.47 18.49
CA GLU A 664 -1.34 39.17 18.10
C GLU A 664 -1.48 39.05 16.59
N ARG A 665 -0.88 39.99 15.83
CA ARG A 665 -0.93 39.99 14.38
C ARG A 665 -0.28 38.73 13.80
N LEU A 666 0.92 38.35 14.26
CA LEU A 666 1.60 37.13 13.79
C LEU A 666 0.74 35.88 14.06
N GLY A 667 0.11 35.80 15.23
CA GLY A 667 -0.80 34.69 15.58
C GLY A 667 -2.06 34.59 14.69
N THR A 668 -2.52 35.70 14.10
CA THR A 668 -3.66 35.68 13.16
C THR A 668 -3.30 35.19 11.76
N ILE A 669 -2.02 35.24 11.38
CA ILE A 669 -1.56 34.93 10.02
C ILE A 669 -1.37 33.43 9.82
N GLY A 670 -0.91 32.71 10.86
CA GLY A 670 -0.63 31.29 10.76
C GLY A 670 -0.04 30.68 12.02
N GLU A 671 0.29 29.40 11.94
CA GLU A 671 0.96 28.66 13.02
C GLU A 671 2.49 28.78 12.88
N LEU A 672 3.19 28.94 14.01
CA LEU A 672 4.65 29.02 14.05
C LEU A 672 5.28 27.67 13.67
N SER A 673 6.24 27.67 12.74
CA SER A 673 6.99 26.48 12.35
C SER A 673 8.28 26.28 13.15
N ASP A 674 8.77 27.33 13.82
CA ASP A 674 9.96 27.30 14.67
C ASP A 674 9.78 28.03 16.01
N ASP A 675 10.83 28.02 16.83
CA ASP A 675 10.94 28.86 18.03
C ASP A 675 10.88 30.35 17.62
N LEU A 676 10.22 31.19 18.42
CA LEU A 676 10.03 32.60 18.13
C LEU A 676 10.51 33.45 19.30
N THR A 677 11.44 34.35 19.02
CA THR A 677 11.86 35.42 19.92
C THR A 677 11.78 36.77 19.23
N ILE A 678 11.26 37.77 19.94
CA ILE A 678 11.25 39.16 19.50
C ILE A 678 11.63 40.04 20.69
N LEU A 679 12.66 40.85 20.51
CA LEU A 679 13.10 41.90 21.42
C LEU A 679 12.79 43.25 20.77
N ARG A 680 12.03 44.09 21.47
CA ARG A 680 11.77 45.49 21.12
C ARG A 680 12.58 46.39 22.05
N ILE A 681 13.32 47.32 21.46
CA ILE A 681 14.17 48.29 22.14
C ILE A 681 13.69 49.68 21.75
N SER A 682 13.38 50.52 22.73
CA SER A 682 13.03 51.92 22.48
C SER A 682 13.87 52.86 23.34
N TRP A 683 14.18 54.04 22.80
CA TRP A 683 14.97 55.05 23.49
C TRP A 683 14.19 56.36 23.62
N ASN A 684 14.04 56.81 24.86
CA ASN A 684 13.24 57.97 25.26
C ASN A 684 14.12 59.16 25.67
N GLY A 685 15.39 59.17 25.25
CA GLY A 685 16.30 60.30 25.49
C GLY A 685 16.09 61.44 24.49
N ASN A 686 16.81 62.54 24.72
CA ASN A 686 16.65 63.80 23.96
C ASN A 686 17.94 64.25 23.26
N MET A 687 19.02 63.46 23.31
CA MET A 687 20.27 63.82 22.63
C MET A 687 20.10 63.75 21.11
N LYS A 688 20.51 64.80 20.40
CA LYS A 688 20.53 64.82 18.94
C LYS A 688 21.91 64.45 18.41
N HIS A 689 21.95 63.50 17.48
CA HIS A 689 23.17 63.14 16.74
C HIS A 689 23.30 64.00 15.49
N LEU A 690 24.49 64.56 15.28
CA LEU A 690 24.78 65.45 14.18
C LEU A 690 25.44 64.69 13.03
N SER A 691 24.87 64.83 11.84
CA SER A 691 25.45 64.32 10.59
C SER A 691 26.43 65.31 9.99
N LYS A 692 27.20 64.91 8.97
CA LYS A 692 28.13 65.83 8.29
C LYS A 692 27.36 66.92 7.54
N ARG A 693 27.65 68.19 7.82
CA ARG A 693 27.16 69.35 7.05
C ARG A 693 28.31 70.02 6.30
N GLU A 694 28.07 70.42 5.06
CA GLU A 694 29.07 71.11 4.23
C GLU A 694 29.10 72.61 4.46
N THR A 695 27.97 73.19 4.86
CA THR A 695 27.82 74.61 5.17
C THR A 695 27.04 74.78 6.48
N LEU A 696 27.35 75.84 7.22
CA LEU A 696 26.74 76.17 8.51
C LEU A 696 26.27 77.62 8.47
N GLU A 697 25.07 77.90 8.98
CA GLU A 697 24.59 79.26 9.15
C GLU A 697 24.87 79.72 10.58
N TYR A 698 25.47 80.89 10.75
CA TYR A 698 25.73 81.50 12.06
C TYR A 698 25.59 83.02 11.96
N ALA A 699 24.86 83.65 12.89
CA ALA A 699 24.65 85.11 12.91
C ALA A 699 24.30 85.74 11.54
N GLY A 700 23.54 85.04 10.69
CA GLY A 700 23.15 85.48 9.34
C GLY A 700 24.23 85.32 8.24
N GLN A 701 25.34 84.62 8.52
CA GLN A 701 26.42 84.32 7.59
C GLN A 701 26.57 82.81 7.34
N ILE A 702 27.17 82.43 6.22
CA ILE A 702 27.45 81.03 5.85
C ILE A 702 28.94 80.72 6.08
N PHE A 703 29.23 79.69 6.86
CA PHE A 703 30.56 79.12 7.06
C PHE A 703 30.73 77.82 6.25
N PRO A 704 31.91 77.54 5.66
CA PRO A 704 33.09 78.39 5.59
C PRO A 704 32.91 79.59 4.64
N ASN A 705 33.17 80.80 5.13
CA ASN A 705 33.06 82.04 4.34
C ASN A 705 34.34 82.30 3.52
N VAL A 706 34.32 83.35 2.68
CA VAL A 706 35.43 83.68 1.76
C VAL A 706 36.74 83.95 2.51
N GLU A 707 36.67 84.64 3.65
CA GLU A 707 37.84 84.99 4.46
C GLU A 707 38.50 83.74 5.07
N TYR A 708 37.71 82.85 5.68
CA TYR A 708 38.21 81.58 6.20
C TYR A 708 38.81 80.68 5.11
N LYS A 709 38.14 80.56 3.96
CA LYS A 709 38.65 79.77 2.81
C LYS A 709 40.00 80.29 2.33
N LYS A 710 40.17 81.61 2.25
CA LYS A 710 41.44 82.24 1.87
C LYS A 710 42.58 81.86 2.84
N TYR A 711 42.33 81.83 4.14
CA TYR A 711 43.36 81.40 5.11
C TYR A 711 43.76 79.93 4.91
N ILE A 712 42.80 79.05 4.63
CA ILE A 712 43.08 77.62 4.38
C ILE A 712 43.86 77.41 3.07
N GLU A 713 43.47 78.07 1.98
CA GLU A 713 44.11 77.94 0.66
C GLU A 713 45.55 78.48 0.64
N LEU A 714 45.81 79.58 1.37
CA LEU A 714 47.15 80.17 1.49
C LEU A 714 48.03 79.47 2.54
N GLY A 715 47.49 78.49 3.28
CA GLY A 715 48.21 77.78 4.34
C GLY A 715 48.47 78.61 5.62
N HIS A 716 47.74 79.70 5.80
CA HIS A 716 47.79 80.59 6.97
C HIS A 716 46.96 79.97 8.13
N LEU A 717 47.47 78.86 8.67
CA LEU A 717 46.74 78.01 9.61
C LEU A 717 46.54 78.65 11.00
N GLU A 718 47.44 79.53 11.44
CA GLU A 718 47.28 80.24 12.72
C GLU A 718 46.18 81.30 12.63
N GLU A 719 46.13 82.04 11.54
CA GLU A 719 45.08 83.01 11.25
C GLU A 719 43.72 82.32 11.08
N ALA A 720 43.67 81.14 10.44
CA ALA A 720 42.47 80.31 10.36
C ALA A 720 41.99 79.85 11.75
N PHE A 721 42.90 79.48 12.65
CA PHE A 721 42.55 79.08 14.02
C PHE A 721 41.99 80.25 14.83
N VAL A 722 42.66 81.41 14.79
CA VAL A 722 42.21 82.63 15.47
C VAL A 722 40.86 83.09 14.92
N TYR A 723 40.63 82.98 13.61
CA TYR A 723 39.34 83.27 12.99
C TYR A 723 38.21 82.42 13.58
N ILE A 724 38.40 81.08 13.67
CA ILE A 724 37.38 80.19 14.23
C ILE A 724 37.16 80.46 15.73
N GLU A 725 38.22 80.65 16.52
CA GLU A 725 38.08 80.98 17.95
C GLU A 725 37.33 82.30 18.17
N ASN A 726 37.60 83.30 17.34
CA ASN A 726 36.90 84.59 17.40
C ASN A 726 35.40 84.42 17.11
N VAL A 727 35.07 83.64 16.06
CA VAL A 727 33.68 83.32 15.71
C VAL A 727 32.98 82.56 16.85
N MET A 728 33.62 81.55 17.44
CA MET A 728 33.04 80.79 18.56
C MET A 728 32.88 81.61 19.84
N THR A 729 33.67 82.67 20.04
CA THR A 729 33.64 83.51 21.25
C THR A 729 32.61 84.64 21.15
N HIS A 730 32.42 85.22 19.96
CA HIS A 730 31.63 86.45 19.79
C HIS A 730 30.33 86.28 19.01
N ALA A 731 30.14 85.17 18.29
CA ALA A 731 28.88 84.92 17.59
C ALA A 731 27.90 84.13 18.48
N GLU A 732 26.63 84.55 18.49
CA GLU A 732 25.56 83.71 19.02
C GLU A 732 25.38 82.49 18.10
N MET A 733 25.47 81.31 18.69
CA MET A 733 25.28 80.02 18.01
C MET A 733 24.25 79.20 18.78
N ASP A 734 23.40 78.49 18.05
CA ASP A 734 22.53 77.48 18.64
C ASP A 734 23.33 76.24 19.07
N GLU A 735 22.72 75.41 19.92
CA GLU A 735 23.34 74.19 20.45
C GLU A 735 23.68 73.16 19.34
N GLU A 736 23.03 73.23 18.17
CA GLU A 736 23.31 72.34 17.04
C GLU A 736 24.49 72.82 16.18
N THR A 737 24.70 74.13 16.01
CA THR A 737 25.77 74.66 15.15
C THR A 737 27.13 74.68 15.85
N LYS A 738 27.14 74.95 17.17
CA LYS A 738 28.37 75.05 17.96
C LYS A 738 29.31 73.82 17.84
N PRO A 739 28.84 72.56 17.91
CA PRO A 739 29.70 71.39 17.75
C PRO A 739 30.41 71.32 16.38
N TYR A 740 29.79 71.81 15.31
CA TYR A 740 30.43 71.82 13.98
C TYR A 740 31.60 72.80 13.91
N PHE A 741 31.49 73.97 14.54
CA PHE A 741 32.61 74.92 14.64
C PHE A 741 33.73 74.38 15.53
N GLN A 742 33.40 73.76 16.65
CA GLN A 742 34.36 73.07 17.52
C GLN A 742 35.10 71.95 16.77
N LYS A 743 34.40 71.19 15.91
CA LYS A 743 35.00 70.16 15.04
C LYS A 743 36.03 70.74 14.08
N GLU A 744 35.69 71.83 13.40
CA GLU A 744 36.62 72.48 12.47
C GLU A 744 37.78 73.16 13.23
N ALA A 745 37.52 73.79 14.39
CA ALA A 745 38.55 74.33 15.28
C ALA A 745 39.57 73.26 15.69
N ALA A 746 39.09 72.08 16.09
CA ALA A 746 39.94 70.96 16.45
C ALA A 746 40.77 70.45 15.26
N ARG A 747 40.17 70.38 14.07
CA ARG A 747 40.89 70.00 12.84
C ARG A 747 42.04 70.97 12.55
N ILE A 748 41.79 72.29 12.61
CA ILE A 748 42.84 73.30 12.42
C ILE A 748 43.87 73.26 13.54
N ALA A 749 43.46 73.03 14.79
CA ALA A 749 44.37 72.85 15.93
C ALA A 749 45.35 71.69 15.74
N ILE A 750 44.90 70.56 15.14
CA ILE A 750 45.80 69.44 14.79
C ILE A 750 46.85 69.88 13.76
N LEU A 751 46.45 70.67 12.76
CA LEU A 751 47.35 71.17 11.71
C LEU A 751 48.37 72.19 12.26
N THR A 752 47.97 73.03 13.22
CA THR A 752 48.85 73.99 13.93
C THR A 752 49.63 73.37 15.10
N LYS A 753 49.54 72.04 15.30
CA LYS A 753 50.22 71.28 16.37
C LYS A 753 49.75 71.63 17.80
N LYS A 754 48.59 72.27 17.95
CA LYS A 754 47.92 72.54 19.24
C LYS A 754 47.15 71.29 19.71
N TYR A 755 47.89 70.20 19.98
CA TYR A 755 47.28 68.89 20.21
C TYR A 755 46.43 68.79 21.49
N GLU A 756 46.79 69.49 22.57
CA GLU A 756 46.01 69.48 23.82
C GLU A 756 44.62 70.10 23.62
N TYR A 757 44.55 71.24 22.92
CA TYR A 757 43.29 71.88 22.55
C TYR A 757 42.44 70.95 21.68
N ALA A 758 43.05 70.31 20.67
CA ALA A 758 42.36 69.38 19.80
C ALA A 758 41.79 68.17 20.56
N ILE A 759 42.55 67.61 21.52
CA ILE A 759 42.09 66.49 22.34
C ILE A 759 40.87 66.89 23.17
N HIS A 760 40.97 67.99 23.94
CA HIS A 760 39.86 68.46 24.78
C HIS A 760 38.60 68.73 23.95
N THR A 761 38.75 69.47 22.85
CA THR A 761 37.63 69.86 21.99
C THR A 761 36.98 68.66 21.32
N ILE A 762 37.77 67.70 20.81
CA ILE A 762 37.20 66.50 20.17
C ILE A 762 36.50 65.62 21.21
N GLU A 763 37.03 65.47 22.43
CA GLU A 763 36.38 64.70 23.49
C GLU A 763 35.03 65.30 23.90
N GLU A 764 34.93 66.63 23.95
CA GLU A 764 33.68 67.35 24.27
C GLU A 764 32.60 67.14 23.20
N ILE A 765 32.97 67.18 21.91
CA ILE A 765 32.00 67.07 20.81
C ILE A 765 31.74 65.65 20.32
N LEU A 766 32.53 64.67 20.77
CA LEU A 766 32.43 63.28 20.32
C LEU A 766 31.01 62.68 20.48
N PRO A 767 30.24 62.98 21.54
CA PRO A 767 28.87 62.49 21.66
C PRO A 767 27.95 62.91 20.52
N TYR A 768 28.14 64.11 19.95
CA TYR A 768 27.33 64.62 18.84
C TYR A 768 27.70 64.00 17.48
N PHE A 769 28.99 63.69 17.27
CA PHE A 769 29.50 63.08 16.03
C PHE A 769 29.86 61.60 16.24
N SER A 770 28.96 60.88 16.90
CA SER A 770 29.19 59.54 17.43
C SER A 770 29.52 58.48 16.37
N THR A 771 29.09 58.66 15.13
CA THR A 771 29.32 57.75 13.99
C THR A 771 30.51 58.15 13.12
N ASP A 772 31.18 59.28 13.41
CA ASP A 772 32.27 59.80 12.59
C ASP A 772 33.62 59.14 12.91
N ASN A 773 33.98 58.14 12.10
CA ASN A 773 35.26 57.44 12.20
C ASN A 773 36.48 58.35 11.94
N GLU A 774 36.34 59.39 11.13
CA GLU A 774 37.42 60.33 10.83
C GLU A 774 37.72 61.23 12.02
N LEU A 775 36.69 61.64 12.77
CA LEU A 775 36.86 62.39 14.02
C LEU A 775 37.60 61.56 15.09
N LEU A 776 37.27 60.28 15.22
CA LEU A 776 38.00 59.35 16.10
C LEU A 776 39.45 59.14 15.65
N LEU A 777 39.69 59.02 14.34
CA LEU A 777 41.05 58.93 13.78
C LEU A 777 41.87 60.20 14.09
N GLN A 778 41.25 61.37 13.97
CA GLN A 778 41.87 62.65 14.34
C GLN A 778 42.20 62.71 15.83
N LEU A 779 41.30 62.26 16.71
CA LEU A 779 41.56 62.18 18.15
C LEU A 779 42.73 61.25 18.46
N SER A 780 42.76 60.05 17.85
CA SER A 780 43.87 59.12 18.00
C SER A 780 45.20 59.72 17.52
N TYR A 781 45.17 60.44 16.38
CA TYR A 781 46.34 61.14 15.87
C TYR A 781 46.85 62.22 16.83
N ALA A 782 45.96 63.05 17.37
CA ALA A 782 46.30 64.08 18.34
C ALA A 782 46.93 63.47 19.60
N TYR A 783 46.35 62.40 20.15
CA TYR A 783 46.92 61.66 21.29
C TYR A 783 48.31 61.10 21.01
N ARG A 784 48.53 60.52 19.82
CA ARG A 784 49.84 60.00 19.42
C ARG A 784 50.89 61.11 19.37
N LYS A 785 50.53 62.26 18.80
CA LYS A 785 51.44 63.41 18.70
C LYS A 785 51.69 64.07 20.06
N ASN A 786 50.72 64.01 20.97
CA ASN A 786 50.87 64.39 22.37
C ASN A 786 51.58 63.32 23.24
N LYS A 787 52.27 62.35 22.61
CA LYS A 787 53.04 61.26 23.25
C LYS A 787 52.22 60.28 24.12
N ASN A 788 50.89 60.35 24.12
CA ASN A 788 50.04 59.36 24.78
C ASN A 788 49.72 58.20 23.83
N ILE A 789 50.70 57.32 23.65
CA ILE A 789 50.61 56.21 22.67
C ILE A 789 49.53 55.20 23.06
N HIS A 790 49.30 54.95 24.36
CA HIS A 790 48.30 53.99 24.81
C HIS A 790 46.88 54.42 24.44
N LYS A 791 46.50 55.67 24.73
CA LYS A 791 45.18 56.19 24.32
C LYS A 791 45.03 56.25 22.79
N ALA A 792 46.10 56.61 22.09
CA ALA A 792 46.08 56.62 20.62
C ALA A 792 45.76 55.23 20.04
N ILE A 793 46.42 54.18 20.55
CA ILE A 793 46.14 52.79 20.13
C ILE A 793 44.69 52.42 20.44
N ASP A 794 44.20 52.71 21.64
CA ASP A 794 42.84 52.36 22.04
C ASP A 794 41.78 52.98 21.11
N ILE A 795 41.91 54.27 20.79
CA ILE A 795 40.98 54.96 19.89
C ILE A 795 41.09 54.46 18.44
N ALA A 796 42.31 54.21 17.95
CA ALA A 796 42.49 53.67 16.61
C ALA A 796 41.97 52.22 16.47
N GLU A 797 42.00 51.43 17.56
CA GLU A 797 41.34 50.12 17.62
C GLU A 797 39.81 50.21 17.62
N ARG A 798 39.23 51.28 18.19
CA ARG A 798 37.79 51.57 18.06
C ARG A 798 37.42 51.80 16.60
N VAL A 799 38.18 52.64 15.90
CA VAL A 799 37.97 52.89 14.45
C VAL A 799 38.11 51.59 13.66
N ARG A 800 39.12 50.76 13.94
CA ARG A 800 39.30 49.46 13.27
C ARG A 800 38.16 48.48 13.55
N SER A 801 37.56 48.56 14.74
CA SER A 801 36.42 47.70 15.09
C SER A 801 35.14 48.14 14.35
N ARG A 802 34.98 49.44 14.07
CA ARG A 802 33.85 49.98 13.30
C ARG A 802 33.99 49.83 11.79
N ASP A 803 35.21 50.03 11.29
CA ASP A 803 35.59 49.91 9.89
C ASP A 803 36.96 49.23 9.76
N PRO A 804 36.99 47.89 9.67
CA PRO A 804 38.23 47.12 9.54
C PRO A 804 39.03 47.44 8.27
N LYS A 805 38.35 47.92 7.21
CA LYS A 805 38.96 48.24 5.91
C LYS A 805 39.39 49.70 5.81
N HIS A 806 39.28 50.49 6.87
CA HIS A 806 39.67 51.89 6.89
C HIS A 806 41.19 52.08 6.69
N PHE A 807 41.60 52.30 5.45
CA PHE A 807 43.02 52.34 5.06
C PHE A 807 43.87 53.33 5.89
N ARG A 808 43.44 54.60 6.01
CA ARG A 808 44.15 55.62 6.78
C ARG A 808 44.36 55.24 8.25
N ASN A 809 43.37 54.59 8.87
CA ASN A 809 43.47 54.11 10.24
C ASN A 809 44.42 52.91 10.36
N LEU A 810 44.43 51.97 9.40
CA LEU A 810 45.37 50.84 9.40
C LEU A 810 46.84 51.32 9.37
N ILE A 811 47.14 52.33 8.55
CA ILE A 811 48.47 52.95 8.51
C ILE A 811 48.80 53.63 9.83
N HIS A 812 47.90 54.46 10.34
CA HIS A 812 48.09 55.18 11.59
C HIS A 812 48.28 54.23 12.79
N LEU A 813 47.46 53.19 12.89
CA LEU A 813 47.52 52.17 13.93
C LEU A 813 48.79 51.32 13.83
N THR A 814 49.26 51.00 12.62
CA THR A 814 50.56 50.35 12.39
C THR A 814 51.69 51.18 13.00
N GLU A 815 51.70 52.48 12.75
CA GLU A 815 52.69 53.39 13.34
C GLU A 815 52.53 53.51 14.87
N CYS A 816 51.30 53.50 15.39
CA CYS A 816 51.05 53.51 16.85
C CYS A 816 51.64 52.26 17.52
N TYR A 817 51.39 51.07 16.98
CA TYR A 817 51.94 49.82 17.52
C TYR A 817 53.46 49.74 17.38
N ARG A 818 54.02 50.30 16.30
CA ARG A 818 55.48 50.46 16.15
C ARG A 818 56.04 51.35 17.26
N ASN A 819 55.40 52.48 17.56
CA ASN A 819 55.82 53.38 18.64
C ASN A 819 55.69 52.72 20.04
N ALA A 820 54.80 51.75 20.19
CA ALA A 820 54.62 50.95 21.41
C ALA A 820 55.49 49.68 21.45
N ASN A 821 56.45 49.51 20.53
CA ASN A 821 57.31 48.33 20.39
C ASN A 821 56.58 46.98 20.18
N GLN A 822 55.33 47.00 19.68
CA GLN A 822 54.56 45.79 19.34
C GLN A 822 54.70 45.45 17.85
N LEU A 823 55.92 45.10 17.44
CA LEU A 823 56.29 44.96 16.02
C LEU A 823 55.50 43.89 15.27
N GLU A 824 55.13 42.78 15.92
CA GLU A 824 54.36 41.71 15.27
C GLU A 824 52.93 42.15 14.91
N ARG A 825 52.27 42.90 15.80
CA ARG A 825 50.93 43.46 15.52
C ARG A 825 51.00 44.50 14.41
N ALA A 826 52.01 45.37 14.45
CA ALA A 826 52.24 46.36 13.41
C ALA A 826 52.48 45.71 12.03
N LYS A 827 53.27 44.63 11.95
CA LYS A 827 53.48 43.87 10.70
C LYS A 827 52.17 43.29 10.16
N LYS A 828 51.34 42.69 11.03
CA LYS A 828 50.05 42.12 10.62
C LYS A 828 49.13 43.19 10.01
N LEU A 829 49.05 44.36 10.64
CA LEU A 829 48.25 45.49 10.13
C LEU A 829 48.83 46.07 8.83
N LEU A 830 50.15 46.18 8.71
CA LEU A 830 50.82 46.64 7.50
C LEU A 830 50.53 45.71 6.31
N ASN A 831 50.57 44.39 6.51
CA ASN A 831 50.21 43.42 5.48
C ASN A 831 48.76 43.59 5.03
N LYS A 832 47.83 43.92 5.93
CA LYS A 832 46.43 44.21 5.58
C LYS A 832 46.30 45.51 4.79
N ALA A 833 46.98 46.56 5.21
CA ALA A 833 46.98 47.82 4.47
C ALA A 833 47.56 47.64 3.05
N GLU A 834 48.60 46.81 2.90
CA GLU A 834 49.20 46.46 1.60
C GLU A 834 48.26 45.62 0.73
N LEU A 835 47.43 44.74 1.31
CA LEU A 835 46.40 44.00 0.55
C LEU A 835 45.32 44.94 -0.01
N LEU A 836 45.00 46.03 0.69
CA LEU A 836 44.01 47.02 0.26
C LEU A 836 44.58 47.99 -0.78
N GLU A 837 45.74 48.58 -0.51
CA GLU A 837 46.42 49.53 -1.40
C GLU A 837 47.93 49.25 -1.49
N PRO A 838 48.36 48.30 -2.36
CA PRO A 838 49.76 47.88 -2.45
C PRO A 838 50.73 49.01 -2.86
N ASP A 839 50.26 49.93 -3.70
CA ASP A 839 51.10 50.96 -4.31
C ASP A 839 51.18 52.28 -3.52
N HIS A 840 50.46 52.38 -2.40
CA HIS A 840 50.38 53.63 -1.64
C HIS A 840 51.75 54.04 -1.06
N PRO A 841 52.22 55.30 -1.27
CA PRO A 841 53.56 55.73 -0.85
C PRO A 841 53.89 55.51 0.62
N GLN A 842 52.89 55.64 1.51
CA GLN A 842 53.07 55.40 2.95
C GLN A 842 53.30 53.92 3.30
N VAL A 843 52.67 52.99 2.56
CA VAL A 843 52.86 51.54 2.76
C VAL A 843 54.30 51.16 2.42
N LYS A 844 54.78 51.59 1.24
CA LYS A 844 56.17 51.37 0.79
C LYS A 844 57.18 51.92 1.79
N LYS A 845 56.98 53.16 2.23
CA LYS A 845 57.84 53.81 3.23
C LYS A 845 57.90 53.04 4.56
N ILE A 846 56.76 52.62 5.10
CA ILE A 846 56.72 51.88 6.37
C ILE A 846 57.33 50.48 6.20
N ARG A 847 57.10 49.82 5.06
CA ARG A 847 57.69 48.50 4.73
C ARG A 847 59.21 48.55 4.68
N GLU A 848 59.79 49.57 4.07
CA GLU A 848 61.25 49.80 4.06
C GLU A 848 61.81 49.92 5.48
N ILE A 849 61.14 50.66 6.37
CA ILE A 849 61.53 50.79 7.78
C ILE A 849 61.50 49.42 8.50
N PHE A 850 60.46 48.59 8.26
CA PHE A 850 60.40 47.25 8.84
C PHE A 850 61.48 46.30 8.31
N ASN A 851 61.89 46.45 7.05
CA ASN A 851 62.98 45.67 6.45
C ASN A 851 64.34 46.07 7.03
N GLN A 852 64.59 47.36 7.26
CA GLN A 852 65.81 47.87 7.91
C GLN A 852 65.94 47.41 9.37
N LEU A 853 64.83 47.31 10.10
CA LEU A 853 64.79 46.79 11.48
C LEU A 853 65.14 45.29 11.58
N LYS A 854 64.88 44.50 10.53
CA LYS A 854 65.26 43.07 10.48
C LYS A 854 66.76 42.86 10.27
N THR A 855 67.43 43.78 9.57
CA THR A 855 68.86 43.66 9.23
C THR A 855 69.80 44.09 10.35
N GLY A 856 69.30 44.73 11.42
CA GLY A 856 70.11 45.21 12.55
C GLY A 856 70.11 44.31 13.79
N SER A 857 69.50 43.12 13.74
CA SER A 857 69.35 42.19 14.87
C SER A 857 69.92 40.79 14.59
N ASN A 858 70.94 40.70 13.72
CA ASN A 858 71.81 39.54 13.58
C ASN A 858 73.16 39.80 14.26
#